data_AF-F0ZPW5-F1
#
_entry.id   AF-F0ZPW5-F1
#
_cell.length_a   1.000
_cell.length_b   1.000
_cell.length_c   1.000
_cell.angle_alpha   90.00
_cell.angle_beta   90.00
_cell.angle_gamma   90.00
#
_symmetry.space_group_name_H-M   'P 1'
#
loop_
_entity.id
_entity.type
_entity.pdbx_description
1 polymer ?
#
loop_
_entity_poly.entity_id
_entity_poly.type
_entity_poly.pdbx_seq_one_letter_code
_entity_poly.pdbx_strand_id
1 'polypeptide(L)'
;MFKRKDQLIDLIENFSILSNCQQVKNILLLKLKNQVTNENEIKIIKNLLNLLKVPEKFLRNDPKIRFNFISSPSEDHDIFVPLHLNIDTLYSLVQDESQSEFLKVHGLKDSIKLIIKEFYHFIQDLVSKVKLFNGNELALDLLEEKPLVFSEFQSIRSIDLGQAFTLASYDPKEYYFIRKNQSGNSIGSSHKGVYFKVDSGNTCLKPARENAVFQFYLNLFQDDGFISPSSLLFIDQIPILPPDSGECKEREELMKKKNEFNLSSSQEVLKRFPDLERKILNLSVKKRISIQASLLVDGVTLEEFMKSSLDEDTFNENISNIDMESFSAHILSSLLLIPSDYKSDNIIIEKGTNRIVGIDNDLVMECDEIERENDGKYFIRTKNMLYLLPQMQEPVHSSIREKFLKHNPQIFVLKWLMQLLEKEKDYLVLVNSVLSHHPNQNMEKAEKNLNESLMFPLCFLPEWISKMIDRFAEIQDHLEQNQSITHNELLKIIHPYSSYYFDALSKHYQNPFKKLLSIYNREFDFIRLLNKYPPDIDEADLHQMYNQLSSFAKANYEPNVTILSSIKNILFQTNISKFFGKDLLELVEIVFEIEKHYHIHNDQFNKTWLTSTIFPSIVRQGASIEIIEKFKKKFRFYGNDNDASIIHAAIESKSSEMFKVISILSKWFNLDNSINNCTPLDLACLNNNIELFKFLISLGAGSKASYVVVENFYKSLTNDQKLLLKDSIELLYHINPKSAWKLSLNYLLPMQTSTNFIIKTASEGTRTIANRDLWNNLFYQNKPKKSNIYGSRSVPFIQDVNLGHKLYFKFEPQFPGIELSVTALGQQLFGYISPFSELASINEIPVLISQAVIGEPLNDVLLKYPERINQLDPSSISKMLVMSMLCNPADGNLGNYIISPIPNVLNKKTESYKIISIDNDQAFMPPRCKELKSGLSLQVETVLFLFDQMKHPIHQDVYSSIKSRDLNMVLKKWVQHLKVYQQNTIDLFSKSAHERLKNERRTVLSITFARGMIKKLYSKLIRLQVELNKSKDKPITHLQLLEILEPIVATRYKLILEESHLSIYDRFKKLKRLSGFNNDIDILRLTTSSIYSAAHLLESREIPNIKDIENDLWSGEFGPAQVEAEIDEIRK
;
A
#
# COMPACT_ATOMS: atom_id res chain seq x y z
N MET A 1 20.36 -11.22 -15.34
CA MET A 1 20.74 -11.45 -13.94
C MET A 1 21.14 -12.90 -13.67
N PHE A 2 20.84 -13.86 -14.57
CA PHE A 2 21.11 -15.29 -14.38
C PHE A 2 22.11 -15.87 -15.40
N LYS A 3 23.21 -15.16 -15.70
CA LYS A 3 24.05 -15.51 -16.86
C LYS A 3 24.58 -16.95 -16.80
N ARG A 4 25.01 -17.41 -15.61
CA ARG A 4 25.51 -18.78 -15.41
C ARG A 4 24.40 -19.82 -15.34
N LYS A 5 23.25 -19.51 -14.71
CA LYS A 5 22.12 -20.44 -14.67
C LYS A 5 21.54 -20.61 -16.08
N ASP A 6 21.31 -19.53 -16.84
CA ASP A 6 20.87 -19.57 -18.23
C ASP A 6 21.85 -20.37 -19.11
N GLN A 7 23.17 -20.17 -18.92
CA GLN A 7 24.18 -20.97 -19.59
C GLN A 7 24.07 -22.48 -19.27
N LEU A 8 23.82 -22.85 -18.00
CA LEU A 8 23.58 -24.24 -17.64
C LEU A 8 22.33 -24.80 -18.33
N ILE A 9 21.25 -24.02 -18.41
CA ILE A 9 20.02 -24.41 -19.12
C ILE A 9 20.34 -24.71 -20.58
N ASP A 10 20.98 -23.77 -21.28
CA ASP A 10 21.33 -23.91 -22.69
C ASP A 10 22.20 -25.15 -22.93
N LEU A 11 23.19 -25.39 -22.07
CA LEU A 11 24.05 -26.57 -22.15
C LEU A 11 23.27 -27.87 -21.95
N ILE A 12 22.39 -27.95 -20.94
CA ILE A 12 21.56 -29.14 -20.69
C ILE A 12 20.63 -29.40 -21.88
N GLU A 13 19.99 -28.34 -22.39
CA GLU A 13 19.07 -28.43 -23.50
C GLU A 13 19.76 -28.88 -24.80
N ASN A 14 21.02 -28.53 -25.01
CA ASN A 14 21.81 -28.95 -26.18
C ASN A 14 22.14 -30.46 -26.24
N PHE A 15 21.91 -31.23 -25.17
CA PHE A 15 22.06 -32.69 -25.19
C PHE A 15 20.82 -33.44 -25.70
N SER A 16 19.69 -32.75 -25.90
CA SER A 16 18.42 -33.41 -26.20
C SER A 16 17.52 -32.59 -27.11
N ILE A 17 16.64 -33.27 -27.86
CA ILE A 17 15.72 -32.66 -28.81
C ILE A 17 14.33 -32.59 -28.18
N LEU A 18 13.63 -31.47 -28.36
CA LEU A 18 12.27 -31.31 -27.85
C LEU A 18 11.33 -32.42 -28.36
N SER A 19 10.56 -33.04 -27.47
CA SER A 19 9.57 -34.05 -27.84
C SER A 19 8.17 -33.46 -27.74
N ASN A 20 7.71 -32.80 -28.81
CA ASN A 20 6.37 -32.18 -28.86
C ASN A 20 5.26 -33.22 -28.61
N CYS A 21 5.42 -34.43 -29.13
CA CYS A 21 4.49 -35.53 -28.88
C CYS A 21 4.34 -35.82 -27.38
N GLN A 22 5.44 -35.91 -26.63
CA GLN A 22 5.37 -36.19 -25.19
C GLN A 22 4.88 -34.99 -24.39
N GLN A 23 5.21 -33.76 -24.80
CA GLN A 23 4.65 -32.56 -24.18
C GLN A 23 3.13 -32.52 -24.26
N VAL A 24 2.56 -32.73 -25.46
CA VAL A 24 1.10 -32.77 -25.64
C VAL A 24 0.49 -33.91 -24.82
N LYS A 25 1.14 -35.08 -24.80
CA LYS A 25 0.70 -36.22 -24.00
C LYS A 25 0.65 -35.88 -22.50
N ASN A 26 1.66 -35.21 -21.97
CA ASN A 26 1.71 -34.79 -20.57
C ASN A 26 0.59 -33.80 -20.23
N ILE A 27 0.35 -32.80 -21.10
CA ILE A 27 -0.77 -31.84 -20.95
C ILE A 27 -2.11 -32.58 -20.87
N LEU A 28 -2.33 -33.56 -21.74
CA LEU A 28 -3.55 -34.37 -21.77
C LEU A 28 -3.71 -35.25 -20.51
N LEU A 29 -2.62 -35.85 -20.02
CA LEU A 29 -2.62 -36.66 -18.79
C LEU A 29 -2.91 -35.81 -17.54
N LEU A 30 -2.32 -34.62 -17.44
CA LEU A 30 -2.60 -33.67 -16.36
C LEU A 30 -4.07 -33.23 -16.35
N LYS A 31 -4.66 -32.99 -17.54
CA LYS A 31 -6.10 -32.70 -17.66
C LYS A 31 -6.96 -33.85 -17.16
N LEU A 32 -6.65 -35.11 -17.52
CA LEU A 32 -7.38 -36.28 -17.00
C LEU A 32 -7.31 -36.40 -15.47
N LYS A 33 -6.13 -36.14 -14.87
CA LYS A 33 -5.95 -36.15 -13.41
C LYS A 33 -6.75 -35.05 -12.72
N ASN A 34 -6.83 -33.85 -13.31
CA ASN A 34 -7.53 -32.69 -12.73
C ASN A 34 -9.06 -32.69 -12.95
N GLN A 35 -9.67 -33.87 -13.15
CA GLN A 35 -11.11 -34.09 -13.25
C GLN A 35 -11.83 -33.24 -14.31
N VAL A 36 -11.56 -33.53 -15.59
CA VAL A 36 -12.47 -33.13 -16.69
C VAL A 36 -13.85 -33.73 -16.46
N THR A 37 -14.90 -32.90 -16.43
CA THR A 37 -16.28 -33.28 -16.11
C THR A 37 -17.09 -33.80 -17.30
N ASN A 38 -16.53 -33.79 -18.52
CA ASN A 38 -17.23 -34.13 -19.77
C ASN A 38 -16.78 -35.50 -20.34
N GLU A 39 -17.68 -36.49 -20.41
CA GLU A 39 -17.38 -37.84 -20.91
C GLU A 39 -16.90 -37.88 -22.36
N ASN A 40 -17.42 -36.99 -23.23
CA ASN A 40 -16.99 -36.92 -24.62
C ASN A 40 -15.55 -36.42 -24.74
N GLU A 41 -15.16 -35.43 -23.92
CA GLU A 41 -13.78 -34.95 -23.87
C GLU A 41 -12.84 -36.03 -23.33
N ILE A 42 -13.24 -36.78 -22.31
CA ILE A 42 -12.45 -37.92 -21.82
C ILE A 42 -12.21 -38.94 -22.94
N LYS A 43 -13.23 -39.23 -23.76
CA LYS A 43 -13.10 -40.16 -24.89
C LYS A 43 -12.12 -39.61 -25.95
N ILE A 44 -12.21 -38.32 -26.29
CA ILE A 44 -11.29 -37.67 -27.23
C ILE A 44 -9.86 -37.68 -26.68
N ILE A 45 -9.67 -37.32 -25.40
CA ILE A 45 -8.36 -37.34 -24.75
C ILE A 45 -7.76 -38.74 -24.75
N LYS A 46 -8.53 -39.78 -24.39
CA LYS A 46 -8.08 -41.18 -24.42
C LYS A 46 -7.70 -41.62 -25.84
N ASN A 47 -8.45 -41.20 -26.86
CA ASN A 47 -8.12 -41.47 -28.25
C ASN A 47 -6.80 -40.79 -28.65
N LEU A 48 -6.63 -39.50 -28.34
CA LEU A 48 -5.40 -38.76 -28.62
C LEU A 48 -4.19 -39.37 -27.90
N LEU A 49 -4.32 -39.76 -26.63
CA LEU A 49 -3.24 -40.43 -25.89
C LEU A 49 -2.79 -41.75 -26.54
N ASN A 50 -3.68 -42.45 -27.26
CA ASN A 50 -3.34 -43.67 -28.00
C ASN A 50 -2.57 -43.38 -29.31
N LEU A 51 -2.85 -42.24 -29.95
CA LEU A 51 -2.24 -41.82 -31.22
C LEU A 51 -0.92 -41.05 -31.03
N LEU A 52 -0.78 -40.38 -29.87
CA LEU A 52 0.41 -39.62 -29.49
C LEU A 52 1.45 -40.53 -28.83
N LYS A 53 2.13 -41.31 -29.67
CA LYS A 53 3.32 -42.10 -29.30
C LYS A 53 4.53 -41.56 -30.06
N VAL A 54 5.72 -41.79 -29.51
CA VAL A 54 6.98 -41.51 -30.22
C VAL A 54 7.05 -42.33 -31.52
N PRO A 55 7.62 -41.77 -32.60
CA PRO A 55 7.55 -42.37 -33.93
C PRO A 55 8.19 -43.77 -34.00
N GLU A 56 9.20 -44.04 -33.16
CA GLU A 56 9.87 -45.34 -33.05
C GLU A 56 8.90 -46.47 -32.65
N LYS A 57 7.83 -46.17 -31.89
CA LYS A 57 6.81 -47.18 -31.51
C LYS A 57 5.93 -47.62 -32.66
N PHE A 58 5.92 -46.89 -33.76
CA PHE A 58 5.16 -47.25 -34.96
C PHE A 58 6.01 -48.03 -35.97
N LEU A 59 7.30 -48.23 -35.70
CA LEU A 59 8.13 -49.09 -36.55
C LEU A 59 7.75 -50.56 -36.36
N ARG A 60 7.66 -51.32 -37.45
CA ARG A 60 7.45 -52.78 -37.35
C ARG A 60 8.60 -53.44 -36.59
N ASN A 61 8.27 -54.26 -35.59
CA ASN A 61 9.24 -54.95 -34.74
C ASN A 61 9.64 -56.34 -35.27
N ASP A 62 9.26 -56.68 -36.51
CA ASP A 62 9.66 -57.96 -37.12
C ASP A 62 11.17 -57.92 -37.46
N PRO A 63 11.98 -58.87 -36.94
CA PRO A 63 13.42 -58.87 -37.16
C PRO A 63 13.83 -58.89 -38.64
N LYS A 64 13.08 -59.59 -39.50
CA LYS A 64 13.35 -59.63 -40.94
C LYS A 64 13.07 -58.29 -41.61
N ILE A 65 11.98 -57.62 -41.22
CA ILE A 65 11.63 -56.30 -41.76
C ILE A 65 12.66 -55.26 -41.34
N ARG A 66 13.09 -55.28 -40.08
CA ARG A 66 14.12 -54.37 -39.56
C ARG A 66 15.47 -54.60 -40.26
N PHE A 67 15.88 -55.85 -40.44
CA PHE A 67 17.12 -56.18 -41.16
C PHE A 67 17.06 -55.78 -42.65
N ASN A 68 15.92 -55.99 -43.30
CA ASN A 68 15.71 -55.57 -44.67
C ASN A 68 15.79 -54.04 -44.81
N PHE A 69 15.18 -53.30 -43.89
CA PHE A 69 15.26 -51.85 -43.86
C PHE A 69 16.70 -51.34 -43.75
N ILE A 70 17.51 -51.94 -42.88
CA ILE A 70 18.93 -51.58 -42.73
C ILE A 70 19.71 -51.84 -44.01
N SER A 71 19.36 -52.90 -44.73
CA SER A 71 20.01 -53.30 -45.98
C SER A 71 19.58 -52.44 -47.18
N SER A 72 18.34 -51.93 -47.18
CA SER A 72 17.77 -51.13 -48.27
C SER A 72 16.81 -50.05 -47.74
N PRO A 73 17.35 -48.98 -47.12
CA PRO A 73 16.52 -47.96 -46.48
C PRO A 73 15.81 -47.07 -47.51
N SER A 74 14.48 -47.02 -47.43
CA SER A 74 13.60 -46.16 -48.23
C SER A 74 12.49 -45.56 -47.37
N GLU A 75 11.98 -44.38 -47.72
CA GLU A 75 10.86 -43.73 -47.04
C GLU A 75 9.56 -44.54 -47.17
N ASP A 76 9.36 -45.24 -48.29
CA ASP A 76 8.19 -46.11 -48.55
C ASP A 76 8.33 -47.54 -47.99
N HIS A 77 9.37 -47.80 -47.19
CA HIS A 77 9.64 -49.16 -46.71
C HIS A 77 8.55 -49.63 -45.72
N ASP A 78 8.23 -50.93 -45.76
CA ASP A 78 7.22 -51.61 -44.93
C ASP A 78 7.34 -51.35 -43.42
N ILE A 79 8.51 -50.93 -42.95
CA ILE A 79 8.77 -50.60 -41.56
C ILE A 79 7.93 -49.40 -41.08
N PHE A 80 7.60 -48.45 -41.97
CA PHE A 80 6.89 -47.21 -41.66
C PHE A 80 5.37 -47.28 -41.84
N VAL A 81 4.83 -48.38 -42.36
CA VAL A 81 3.38 -48.53 -42.62
C VAL A 81 2.50 -48.15 -41.42
N PRO A 82 2.79 -48.59 -40.17
CA PRO A 82 1.96 -48.19 -39.04
C PRO A 82 2.08 -46.69 -38.70
N LEU A 83 3.23 -46.06 -38.99
CA LEU A 83 3.44 -44.62 -38.77
C LEU A 83 2.65 -43.80 -39.77
N HIS A 84 2.66 -44.16 -41.06
CA HIS A 84 1.85 -43.52 -42.09
C HIS A 84 0.35 -43.55 -41.75
N LEU A 85 -0.18 -44.72 -41.34
CA LEU A 85 -1.57 -44.85 -40.90
C LEU A 85 -1.89 -43.93 -39.72
N ASN A 86 -0.97 -43.78 -38.76
CA ASN A 86 -1.15 -42.90 -37.63
C ASN A 86 -1.12 -41.42 -38.03
N ILE A 87 -0.23 -41.03 -38.95
CA ILE A 87 -0.19 -39.68 -39.53
C ILE A 87 -1.52 -39.34 -40.20
N ASP A 88 -2.05 -40.22 -41.05
CA ASP A 88 -3.34 -40.02 -41.72
C ASP A 88 -4.48 -39.89 -40.72
N THR A 89 -4.44 -40.69 -39.64
CA THR A 89 -5.42 -40.61 -38.55
C THR A 89 -5.34 -39.26 -37.84
N LEU A 90 -4.14 -38.80 -37.44
CA LEU A 90 -3.97 -37.47 -36.84
C LEU A 90 -4.38 -36.34 -37.78
N TYR A 91 -4.11 -36.47 -39.08
CA TYR A 91 -4.52 -35.48 -40.08
C TYR A 91 -6.05 -35.39 -40.18
N SER A 92 -6.74 -36.53 -40.21
CA SER A 92 -8.21 -36.58 -40.21
C SER A 92 -8.83 -35.93 -38.97
N LEU A 93 -8.23 -36.12 -37.78
CA LEU A 93 -8.67 -35.51 -36.52
C LEU A 93 -8.56 -33.98 -36.50
N VAL A 94 -7.56 -33.42 -37.19
CA VAL A 94 -7.38 -31.97 -37.34
C VAL A 94 -8.41 -31.37 -38.30
N GLN A 95 -8.97 -32.17 -39.21
CA GLN A 95 -9.94 -31.77 -40.23
C GLN A 95 -11.41 -32.00 -39.82
N ASP A 96 -11.69 -32.93 -38.91
CA ASP A 96 -13.04 -33.16 -38.34
C ASP A 96 -13.51 -31.92 -37.55
N GLU A 97 -14.63 -31.31 -37.94
CA GLU A 97 -15.12 -30.06 -37.32
C GLU A 97 -15.40 -30.21 -35.81
N SER A 98 -15.92 -31.36 -35.37
CA SER A 98 -16.30 -31.59 -33.97
C SER A 98 -15.08 -31.78 -33.06
N GLN A 99 -14.05 -32.48 -33.54
CA GLN A 99 -12.82 -32.71 -32.78
C GLN A 99 -11.83 -31.55 -32.94
N SER A 100 -11.84 -30.86 -34.08
CA SER A 100 -11.10 -29.63 -34.32
C SER A 100 -11.48 -28.53 -33.33
N GLU A 101 -12.74 -28.43 -32.92
CA GLU A 101 -13.16 -27.43 -31.92
C GLU A 101 -12.58 -27.75 -30.54
N PHE A 102 -12.60 -29.01 -30.08
CA PHE A 102 -11.92 -29.43 -28.85
C PHE A 102 -10.42 -29.09 -28.89
N LEU A 103 -9.76 -29.43 -30.00
CA LEU A 103 -8.33 -29.15 -30.20
C LEU A 103 -8.04 -27.65 -30.23
N LYS A 104 -8.96 -26.82 -30.74
CA LYS A 104 -8.82 -25.36 -30.79
C LYS A 104 -9.04 -24.72 -29.43
N VAL A 105 -10.09 -25.10 -28.72
CA VAL A 105 -10.41 -24.63 -27.35
C VAL A 105 -9.26 -24.90 -26.39
N HIS A 106 -8.54 -26.01 -26.58
CA HIS A 106 -7.39 -26.37 -25.75
C HIS A 106 -6.02 -26.03 -26.34
N GLY A 107 -5.97 -25.31 -27.47
CA GLY A 107 -4.70 -24.88 -28.09
C GLY A 107 -3.80 -26.02 -28.60
N LEU A 108 -4.37 -27.21 -28.86
CA LEU A 108 -3.63 -28.40 -29.27
C LEU A 108 -3.53 -28.57 -30.79
N LYS A 109 -4.36 -27.84 -31.56
CA LYS A 109 -4.45 -28.00 -33.03
C LYS A 109 -3.11 -27.79 -33.72
N ASP A 110 -2.39 -26.72 -33.38
CA ASP A 110 -1.11 -26.41 -33.99
C ASP A 110 0.01 -27.34 -33.50
N SER A 111 -0.05 -27.79 -32.24
CA SER A 111 0.87 -28.80 -31.71
C SER A 111 0.74 -30.14 -32.44
N ILE A 112 -0.49 -30.58 -32.76
CA ILE A 112 -0.71 -31.82 -33.52
C ILE A 112 -0.21 -31.68 -34.96
N LYS A 113 -0.42 -30.54 -35.62
CA LYS A 113 0.16 -30.28 -36.95
C LYS A 113 1.69 -30.33 -36.93
N LEU A 114 2.30 -29.78 -35.87
CA LEU A 114 3.74 -29.84 -35.69
C LEU A 114 4.22 -31.29 -35.52
N ILE A 115 3.53 -32.09 -34.70
CA ILE A 115 3.84 -33.51 -34.49
C ILE A 115 3.74 -34.31 -35.81
N ILE A 116 2.73 -34.03 -36.65
CA ILE A 116 2.61 -34.65 -37.97
C ILE A 116 3.85 -34.35 -38.83
N LYS A 117 4.28 -33.07 -38.86
CA LYS A 117 5.48 -32.66 -39.58
C LYS A 117 6.74 -33.35 -39.04
N GLU A 118 6.85 -33.50 -37.72
CA GLU A 118 7.95 -34.22 -37.07
C GLU A 118 7.97 -35.69 -37.44
N PHE A 119 6.82 -36.37 -37.55
CA PHE A 119 6.78 -37.76 -37.97
C PHE A 119 7.27 -37.95 -39.40
N TYR A 120 6.90 -37.07 -40.34
CA TYR A 120 7.48 -37.10 -41.69
C TYR A 120 8.98 -36.84 -41.67
N HIS A 121 9.43 -35.86 -40.89
CA HIS A 121 10.86 -35.56 -40.78
C HIS A 121 11.64 -36.72 -40.17
N PHE A 122 11.07 -37.42 -39.20
CA PHE A 122 11.65 -38.63 -38.61
C PHE A 122 11.88 -39.73 -39.66
N ILE A 123 10.92 -39.97 -40.56
CA ILE A 123 11.07 -40.96 -41.64
C ILE A 123 12.28 -40.60 -42.52
N GLN A 124 12.35 -39.34 -42.96
CA GLN A 124 13.44 -38.83 -43.80
C GLN A 124 14.81 -38.89 -43.12
N ASP A 125 14.87 -38.49 -41.85
CA ASP A 125 16.08 -38.49 -41.03
C ASP A 125 16.56 -39.91 -40.76
N LEU A 126 15.65 -40.83 -40.41
CA LEU A 126 16.00 -42.23 -40.14
C LEU A 126 16.55 -42.92 -41.40
N VAL A 127 15.90 -42.74 -42.56
CA VAL A 127 16.39 -43.26 -43.84
C VAL A 127 17.78 -42.71 -44.16
N SER A 128 17.98 -41.40 -44.00
CA SER A 128 19.25 -40.73 -44.26
C SER A 128 20.36 -41.24 -43.35
N LYS A 129 20.08 -41.41 -42.05
CA LYS A 129 21.03 -41.94 -41.07
C LYS A 129 21.40 -43.38 -41.37
N VAL A 130 20.43 -44.26 -41.65
CA VAL A 130 20.71 -45.67 -41.96
C VAL A 130 21.57 -45.81 -43.22
N LYS A 131 21.36 -44.97 -44.25
CA LYS A 131 22.23 -44.92 -45.44
C LYS A 131 23.70 -44.61 -45.13
N LEU A 132 23.97 -43.83 -44.08
CA LEU A 132 25.34 -43.47 -43.67
C LEU A 132 26.07 -44.60 -42.93
N PHE A 133 25.35 -45.58 -42.36
CA PHE A 133 25.94 -46.60 -41.49
C PHE A 133 26.39 -47.89 -42.22
N ASN A 134 26.26 -48.00 -43.55
CA ASN A 134 26.75 -49.14 -44.37
C ASN A 134 26.47 -50.55 -43.76
N GLY A 135 25.29 -50.77 -43.19
CA GLY A 135 24.88 -52.09 -42.68
C GLY A 135 25.54 -52.56 -41.36
N ASN A 136 26.10 -51.63 -40.57
CA ASN A 136 26.73 -51.95 -39.28
C ASN A 136 25.69 -52.21 -38.16
N GLU A 137 26.03 -52.99 -37.12
CA GLU A 137 25.15 -53.29 -35.97
C GLU A 137 24.64 -52.02 -35.26
N LEU A 138 25.41 -50.93 -35.30
CA LEU A 138 25.04 -49.60 -34.80
C LEU A 138 23.76 -49.00 -35.44
N ALA A 139 23.32 -49.52 -36.59
CA ALA A 139 22.08 -49.06 -37.24
C ALA A 139 20.81 -49.56 -36.55
N LEU A 140 20.88 -50.67 -35.78
CA LEU A 140 19.73 -51.20 -35.05
C LEU A 140 19.30 -50.29 -33.89
N ASP A 141 20.25 -49.63 -33.23
CA ASP A 141 19.97 -48.67 -32.13
C ASP A 141 19.14 -47.46 -32.60
N LEU A 142 19.21 -47.11 -33.89
CA LEU A 142 18.41 -46.03 -34.49
C LEU A 142 16.93 -46.38 -34.59
N LEU A 143 16.57 -47.66 -34.48
CA LEU A 143 15.18 -48.16 -34.54
C LEU A 143 14.54 -48.27 -33.15
N GLU A 144 15.31 -48.05 -32.08
CA GLU A 144 14.86 -48.19 -30.69
C GLU A 144 14.34 -46.88 -30.11
N GLU A 145 13.38 -46.98 -29.19
CA GLU A 145 12.80 -45.81 -28.51
C GLU A 145 13.87 -45.07 -27.71
N LYS A 146 14.01 -43.77 -28.01
CA LYS A 146 14.96 -42.89 -27.32
C LYS A 146 14.55 -42.66 -25.86
N PRO A 147 15.50 -42.68 -24.92
CA PRO A 147 15.26 -42.23 -23.56
C PRO A 147 14.73 -40.79 -23.52
N LEU A 148 13.97 -40.46 -22.48
CA LEU A 148 13.40 -39.13 -22.29
C LEU A 148 14.11 -38.40 -21.16
N VAL A 149 14.39 -37.12 -21.37
CA VAL A 149 14.89 -36.21 -20.36
C VAL A 149 13.73 -35.34 -19.87
N PHE A 150 13.51 -35.35 -18.58
CA PHE A 150 12.63 -34.41 -17.88
C PHE A 150 13.51 -33.46 -17.08
N SER A 151 13.28 -32.16 -17.21
CA SER A 151 14.04 -31.13 -16.51
C SER A 151 13.12 -30.15 -15.80
N GLU A 152 13.69 -29.35 -14.88
CA GLU A 152 12.99 -28.25 -14.21
C GLU A 152 12.30 -27.26 -15.16
N PHE A 153 12.73 -27.18 -16.42
CA PHE A 153 12.19 -26.25 -17.44
C PHE A 153 10.88 -26.73 -18.07
N GLN A 154 10.28 -27.79 -17.52
CA GLN A 154 8.98 -28.36 -17.94
C GLN A 154 8.94 -28.82 -19.41
N SER A 155 10.09 -28.86 -20.10
CA SER A 155 10.23 -29.46 -21.42
C SER A 155 10.58 -30.94 -21.29
N ILE A 156 9.86 -31.77 -22.05
CA ILE A 156 10.17 -33.20 -22.19
C ILE A 156 10.93 -33.34 -23.50
N ARG A 157 12.14 -33.90 -23.41
CA ARG A 157 13.06 -34.00 -24.55
C ARG A 157 13.48 -35.45 -24.77
N SER A 158 13.78 -35.84 -26.00
CA SER A 158 14.38 -37.12 -26.34
C SER A 158 15.89 -36.99 -26.44
N ILE A 159 16.63 -37.95 -25.89
CA ILE A 159 18.10 -38.00 -25.93
C ILE A 159 18.56 -39.27 -26.63
N ASP A 160 19.65 -39.19 -27.39
CA ASP A 160 20.24 -40.38 -28.01
C ASP A 160 20.82 -41.30 -26.94
N LEU A 161 20.66 -42.63 -27.12
CA LEU A 161 21.00 -43.63 -26.10
C LEU A 161 22.47 -43.54 -25.61
N GLY A 162 23.42 -43.33 -26.52
CA GLY A 162 24.83 -43.14 -26.15
C GLY A 162 25.09 -41.88 -25.30
N GLN A 163 24.37 -40.79 -25.59
CA GLN A 163 24.45 -39.59 -24.75
C GLN A 163 23.78 -39.84 -23.40
N ALA A 164 22.64 -40.53 -23.36
CA ALA A 164 21.94 -40.89 -22.13
C ALA A 164 22.84 -41.69 -21.18
N PHE A 165 23.57 -42.70 -21.69
CA PHE A 165 24.54 -43.45 -20.91
C PHE A 165 25.71 -42.58 -20.41
N THR A 166 26.17 -41.64 -21.23
CA THR A 166 27.22 -40.70 -20.85
C THR A 166 26.78 -39.83 -19.66
N LEU A 167 25.59 -39.22 -19.74
CA LEU A 167 25.04 -38.38 -18.68
C LEU A 167 24.75 -39.18 -17.41
N ALA A 168 24.22 -40.40 -17.57
CA ALA A 168 23.97 -41.33 -16.46
C ALA A 168 25.25 -41.94 -15.86
N SER A 169 26.43 -41.65 -16.43
CA SER A 169 27.70 -42.27 -16.04
C SER A 169 27.63 -43.80 -16.00
N TYR A 170 26.99 -44.41 -17.00
CA TYR A 170 26.77 -45.86 -17.07
C TYR A 170 27.49 -46.48 -18.27
N ASP A 171 28.17 -47.61 -18.05
CA ASP A 171 28.78 -48.38 -19.13
C ASP A 171 27.83 -49.49 -19.60
N PRO A 172 27.27 -49.43 -20.83
CA PRO A 172 26.41 -50.48 -21.34
C PRO A 172 27.14 -51.79 -21.67
N LYS A 173 28.48 -51.79 -21.77
CA LYS A 173 29.29 -52.98 -22.03
C LYS A 173 29.71 -53.69 -20.74
N GLU A 174 30.04 -52.91 -19.71
CA GLU A 174 30.39 -53.43 -18.39
C GLU A 174 29.18 -53.62 -17.48
N TYR A 175 28.02 -53.07 -17.87
CA TYR A 175 26.75 -53.16 -17.17
C TYR A 175 26.76 -52.54 -15.76
N TYR A 176 27.59 -51.52 -15.54
CA TYR A 176 27.82 -50.88 -14.24
C TYR A 176 28.00 -49.36 -14.36
N PHE A 177 27.76 -48.64 -13.26
CA PHE A 177 27.99 -47.19 -13.19
C PHE A 177 29.50 -46.89 -13.06
N ILE A 178 30.02 -46.00 -13.90
CA ILE A 178 31.44 -45.61 -13.91
C ILE A 178 31.63 -44.40 -13.00
N ARG A 179 32.41 -44.58 -11.94
CA ARG A 179 32.92 -43.46 -11.14
C ARG A 179 34.09 -42.82 -11.87
N LYS A 180 33.93 -41.57 -12.33
CA LYS A 180 34.98 -40.79 -12.99
C LYS A 180 35.55 -39.67 -12.11
N ASN A 181 34.89 -39.36 -11.01
CA ASN A 181 35.34 -38.42 -9.98
C ASN A 181 36.45 -39.03 -9.11
N GLN A 182 37.41 -38.18 -8.71
CA GLN A 182 38.56 -38.57 -7.88
C GLN A 182 38.19 -38.74 -6.40
N SER A 183 37.25 -37.93 -5.89
CA SER A 183 36.78 -37.92 -4.50
C SER A 183 35.23 -37.85 -4.44
N GLY A 184 34.66 -37.99 -3.24
CA GLY A 184 33.20 -37.88 -2.98
C GLY A 184 32.38 -39.15 -3.22
N ASN A 185 31.32 -39.37 -2.43
CA ASN A 185 30.54 -40.63 -2.45
C ASN A 185 29.62 -40.79 -3.67
N SER A 186 29.31 -39.69 -4.35
CA SER A 186 28.45 -39.70 -5.53
C SER A 186 29.20 -40.19 -6.77
N ILE A 187 28.47 -40.77 -7.72
CA ILE A 187 28.98 -41.07 -9.04
C ILE A 187 28.73 -39.86 -9.91
N GLY A 188 29.78 -39.32 -10.54
CA GLY A 188 29.60 -38.22 -11.48
C GLY A 188 30.58 -38.23 -12.64
N SER A 189 30.20 -37.49 -13.67
CA SER A 189 31.04 -37.27 -14.85
C SER A 189 30.85 -35.89 -15.44
N SER A 190 31.90 -35.38 -16.08
CA SER A 190 31.87 -34.11 -16.81
C SER A 190 31.62 -34.36 -18.29
N HIS A 191 30.70 -33.59 -18.90
CA HIS A 191 30.45 -33.65 -20.33
C HIS A 191 30.04 -32.27 -20.88
N LYS A 192 30.75 -31.80 -21.92
CA LYS A 192 30.56 -30.50 -22.60
C LYS A 192 30.26 -29.31 -21.67
N GLY A 193 31.05 -29.14 -20.61
CA GLY A 193 30.94 -27.99 -19.70
C GLY A 193 29.89 -28.13 -18.58
N VAL A 194 29.33 -29.32 -18.39
CA VAL A 194 28.39 -29.63 -17.29
C VAL A 194 28.91 -30.84 -16.52
N TYR A 195 28.79 -30.80 -15.20
CA TYR A 195 29.05 -31.93 -14.30
C TYR A 195 27.73 -32.60 -13.92
N PHE A 196 27.63 -33.91 -14.09
CA PHE A 196 26.42 -34.69 -13.81
C PHE A 196 26.66 -35.60 -12.61
N LYS A 197 26.03 -35.29 -11.47
CA LYS A 197 25.98 -36.12 -10.25
C LYS A 197 24.76 -37.04 -10.35
N VAL A 198 24.97 -38.35 -10.27
CA VAL A 198 23.94 -39.37 -10.55
C VAL A 198 23.54 -40.10 -9.27
N ASP A 199 22.24 -40.31 -9.05
CA ASP A 199 21.77 -41.23 -8.01
C ASP A 199 21.82 -42.67 -8.51
N SER A 200 22.82 -43.42 -8.04
CA SER A 200 22.98 -44.84 -8.32
C SER A 200 22.29 -45.75 -7.28
N GLY A 201 21.39 -45.22 -6.45
CA GLY A 201 20.70 -45.94 -5.37
C GLY A 201 21.22 -45.63 -3.96
N ASN A 202 22.13 -44.65 -3.82
CA ASN A 202 22.73 -44.24 -2.55
C ASN A 202 22.09 -42.95 -1.97
N THR A 203 21.01 -42.43 -2.60
CA THR A 203 20.24 -41.25 -2.16
C THR A 203 21.12 -40.04 -1.83
N CYS A 204 22.06 -39.72 -2.70
CA CYS A 204 23.07 -38.67 -2.48
C CYS A 204 22.70 -37.30 -3.08
N LEU A 205 21.54 -37.16 -3.72
CA LEU A 205 21.13 -35.91 -4.36
C LEU A 205 20.29 -35.05 -3.41
N LYS A 206 20.62 -33.77 -3.27
CA LYS A 206 19.85 -32.80 -2.46
C LYS A 206 19.61 -31.50 -3.24
N PRO A 207 18.90 -31.56 -4.39
CA PRO A 207 18.77 -30.44 -5.32
C PRO A 207 18.10 -29.20 -4.71
N ALA A 208 17.14 -29.37 -3.80
CA ALA A 208 16.51 -28.22 -3.13
C ALA A 208 17.50 -27.41 -2.28
N ARG A 209 18.47 -28.06 -1.63
CA ARG A 209 19.44 -27.38 -0.78
C ARG A 209 20.50 -26.66 -1.60
N GLU A 210 21.04 -27.30 -2.62
CA GLU A 210 22.02 -26.63 -3.48
C GLU A 210 21.40 -25.40 -4.17
N ASN A 211 20.17 -25.51 -4.68
CA ASN A 211 19.50 -24.32 -5.21
C ASN A 211 19.23 -23.28 -4.11
N ALA A 212 18.90 -23.69 -2.88
CA ALA A 212 18.71 -22.75 -1.78
C ALA A 212 19.98 -21.94 -1.48
N VAL A 213 21.16 -22.57 -1.51
CA VAL A 213 22.45 -21.89 -1.36
C VAL A 213 22.73 -20.97 -2.55
N PHE A 214 22.52 -21.44 -3.78
CA PHE A 214 22.71 -20.61 -4.97
C PHE A 214 21.83 -19.33 -4.94
N GLN A 215 20.52 -19.47 -4.65
CA GLN A 215 19.62 -18.32 -4.53
C GLN A 215 20.01 -17.41 -3.37
N PHE A 216 20.50 -17.97 -2.26
CA PHE A 216 20.95 -17.20 -1.10
C PHE A 216 22.09 -16.24 -1.51
N TYR A 217 23.15 -16.76 -2.12
CA TYR A 217 24.30 -15.94 -2.56
C TYR A 217 23.89 -14.93 -3.64
N LEU A 218 23.09 -15.37 -4.62
CA LEU A 218 22.63 -14.51 -5.70
C LEU A 218 21.84 -13.32 -5.17
N ASN A 219 20.91 -13.53 -4.23
CA ASN A 219 20.13 -12.43 -3.66
C ASN A 219 20.95 -11.55 -2.73
N LEU A 220 21.86 -12.14 -1.93
CA LEU A 220 22.63 -11.42 -0.93
C LEU A 220 23.66 -10.50 -1.58
N PHE A 221 24.33 -10.95 -2.64
CA PHE A 221 25.44 -10.22 -3.26
C PHE A 221 25.17 -9.75 -4.70
N GLN A 222 24.05 -10.14 -5.30
CA GLN A 222 23.70 -9.83 -6.70
C GLN A 222 24.76 -10.34 -7.70
N ASP A 223 25.37 -11.48 -7.38
CA ASP A 223 26.43 -12.12 -8.18
C ASP A 223 26.16 -13.63 -8.24
N ASP A 224 26.12 -14.20 -9.46
CA ASP A 224 25.94 -15.63 -9.69
C ASP A 224 27.28 -16.41 -9.72
N GLY A 225 28.39 -15.74 -9.43
CA GLY A 225 29.74 -16.26 -9.54
C GLY A 225 30.26 -17.08 -8.36
N PHE A 226 29.68 -16.93 -7.16
CA PHE A 226 30.20 -17.55 -5.93
C PHE A 226 29.81 -19.01 -5.73
N ILE A 227 28.67 -19.43 -6.30
CA ILE A 227 28.15 -20.80 -6.20
C ILE A 227 27.83 -21.28 -7.61
N SER A 228 28.29 -22.47 -7.95
CA SER A 228 27.90 -23.07 -9.23
C SER A 228 26.38 -23.35 -9.24
N PRO A 229 25.62 -22.86 -10.23
CA PRO A 229 24.22 -23.23 -10.35
C PRO A 229 24.10 -24.74 -10.62
N SER A 230 23.02 -25.33 -10.11
CA SER A 230 22.66 -26.73 -10.37
C SER A 230 21.20 -26.87 -10.80
N SER A 231 20.86 -27.99 -11.44
CA SER A 231 19.53 -28.33 -11.94
C SER A 231 19.26 -29.83 -11.82
N LEU A 232 18.09 -30.18 -11.32
CA LEU A 232 17.57 -31.55 -11.32
C LEU A 232 17.05 -31.93 -12.71
N LEU A 233 17.41 -33.13 -13.15
CA LEU A 233 16.87 -33.76 -14.34
C LEU A 233 16.69 -35.27 -14.13
N PHE A 234 15.75 -35.85 -14.87
CA PHE A 234 15.50 -37.28 -14.89
C PHE A 234 15.72 -37.80 -16.28
N ILE A 235 16.47 -38.88 -16.42
CA ILE A 235 16.51 -39.68 -17.65
C ILE A 235 15.62 -40.89 -17.42
N ASP A 236 14.51 -40.96 -18.15
CA ASP A 236 13.56 -42.06 -18.11
C ASP A 236 13.75 -42.99 -19.30
N GLN A 237 13.38 -44.25 -19.09
CA GLN A 237 13.52 -45.34 -20.06
C GLN A 237 14.94 -45.70 -20.51
N ILE A 238 15.95 -45.42 -19.69
CA ILE A 238 17.31 -45.87 -20.01
C ILE A 238 17.46 -47.37 -19.67
N PRO A 239 17.93 -48.23 -20.60
CA PRO A 239 18.09 -49.65 -20.37
C PRO A 239 19.35 -49.91 -19.53
N ILE A 240 19.16 -50.15 -18.23
CA ILE A 240 20.24 -50.42 -17.29
C ILE A 240 19.90 -51.63 -16.41
N LEU A 241 20.93 -52.36 -15.96
CA LEU A 241 20.76 -53.36 -14.91
C LEU A 241 20.59 -52.68 -13.54
N PRO A 242 19.73 -53.22 -12.65
CA PRO A 242 19.55 -52.68 -11.30
C PRO A 242 20.89 -52.53 -10.55
N PRO A 243 21.11 -51.40 -9.86
CA PRO A 243 22.38 -51.11 -9.20
C PRO A 243 22.69 -52.06 -8.04
N ASP A 244 21.68 -52.45 -7.27
CA ASP A 244 21.82 -53.25 -6.06
C ASP A 244 22.01 -54.76 -6.39
N SER A 245 23.12 -55.34 -5.91
CA SER A 245 23.39 -56.78 -6.05
C SER A 245 22.36 -57.64 -5.32
N GLY A 246 21.69 -57.13 -4.29
CA GLY A 246 20.60 -57.83 -3.61
C GLY A 246 19.30 -57.92 -4.42
N GLU A 247 19.12 -57.02 -5.41
CA GLU A 247 17.94 -56.97 -6.27
C GLU A 247 18.15 -57.64 -7.64
N CYS A 248 19.40 -57.96 -8.02
CA CYS A 248 19.73 -58.58 -9.32
C CYS A 248 20.74 -59.72 -9.18
N LYS A 249 20.22 -60.95 -9.07
CA LYS A 249 21.04 -62.18 -8.97
C LYS A 249 21.98 -62.37 -10.16
N GLU A 250 21.57 -61.91 -11.34
CA GLU A 250 22.34 -62.01 -12.58
C GLU A 250 23.53 -61.05 -12.59
N ARG A 251 23.43 -59.89 -11.93
CA ARG A 251 24.57 -59.01 -11.68
C ARG A 251 25.56 -59.65 -10.72
N GLU A 252 25.07 -60.27 -9.64
CA GLU A 252 25.92 -61.03 -8.72
C GLU A 252 26.61 -62.20 -9.43
N GLU A 253 25.89 -62.94 -10.27
CA GLU A 253 26.42 -64.03 -11.09
C GLU A 253 27.48 -63.53 -12.10
N LEU A 254 27.23 -62.39 -12.76
CA LEU A 254 28.18 -61.74 -13.68
C LEU A 254 29.49 -61.39 -12.96
N MET A 255 29.40 -60.72 -11.82
CA MET A 255 30.58 -60.31 -11.04
C MET A 255 31.33 -61.52 -10.46
N LYS A 256 30.60 -62.53 -9.98
CA LYS A 256 31.18 -63.77 -9.48
C LYS A 256 31.94 -64.51 -10.58
N LYS A 257 31.36 -64.67 -11.76
CA LYS A 257 32.03 -65.31 -12.92
C LYS A 257 33.19 -64.47 -13.43
N LYS A 258 33.09 -63.14 -13.45
CA LYS A 258 34.21 -62.25 -13.79
C LYS A 258 35.41 -62.52 -12.88
N ASN A 259 35.18 -62.62 -11.58
CA ASN A 259 36.22 -62.89 -10.58
C ASN A 259 36.73 -64.34 -10.62
N GLU A 260 35.84 -65.33 -10.74
CA GLU A 260 36.18 -66.77 -10.77
C GLU A 260 37.09 -67.11 -11.95
N PHE A 261 36.87 -66.49 -13.11
CA PHE A 261 37.64 -66.73 -14.32
C PHE A 261 38.74 -65.67 -14.57
N ASN A 262 38.93 -64.73 -13.63
CA ASN A 262 39.88 -63.62 -13.73
C ASN A 262 39.81 -62.87 -15.08
N LEU A 263 38.58 -62.58 -15.53
CA LEU A 263 38.31 -61.96 -16.82
C LEU A 263 38.36 -60.43 -16.72
N SER A 264 38.87 -59.79 -17.76
CA SER A 264 39.14 -58.35 -17.75
C SER A 264 37.88 -57.49 -17.96
N SER A 265 36.87 -58.04 -18.63
CA SER A 265 35.63 -57.34 -18.97
C SER A 265 34.39 -58.20 -18.74
N SER A 266 33.26 -57.56 -18.45
CA SER A 266 31.96 -58.25 -18.40
C SER A 266 31.61 -58.84 -19.77
N GLN A 267 32.07 -58.25 -20.87
CA GLN A 267 31.87 -58.78 -22.22
C GLN A 267 32.55 -60.14 -22.43
N GLU A 268 33.75 -60.34 -21.89
CA GLU A 268 34.43 -61.65 -21.94
C GLU A 268 33.65 -62.72 -21.17
N VAL A 269 33.04 -62.34 -20.04
CA VAL A 269 32.16 -63.23 -19.28
C VAL A 269 30.95 -63.63 -20.14
N LEU A 270 30.29 -62.66 -20.76
CA LEU A 270 29.07 -62.92 -21.54
C LEU A 270 29.34 -63.76 -22.79
N LYS A 271 30.46 -63.53 -23.49
CA LYS A 271 30.91 -64.40 -24.60
C LYS A 271 31.11 -65.85 -24.16
N ARG A 272 31.59 -66.07 -22.93
CA ARG A 272 31.85 -67.39 -22.36
C ARG A 272 30.59 -68.03 -21.74
N PHE A 273 29.61 -67.22 -21.37
CA PHE A 273 28.34 -67.64 -20.76
C PHE A 273 27.13 -67.02 -21.48
N PRO A 274 26.79 -67.49 -22.70
CA PRO A 274 25.72 -66.89 -23.52
C PRO A 274 24.33 -66.96 -22.87
N ASP A 275 24.10 -67.94 -22.00
CA ASP A 275 22.85 -68.04 -21.24
C ASP A 275 22.69 -66.90 -20.22
N LEU A 276 23.81 -66.44 -19.62
CA LEU A 276 23.80 -65.28 -18.72
C LEU A 276 23.57 -63.99 -19.52
N GLU A 277 24.16 -63.88 -20.71
CA GLU A 277 23.91 -62.78 -21.64
C GLU A 277 22.43 -62.69 -22.01
N ARG A 278 21.81 -63.82 -22.38
CA ARG A 278 20.38 -63.86 -22.70
C ARG A 278 19.51 -63.50 -21.49
N LYS A 279 19.86 -63.95 -20.28
CA LYS A 279 19.17 -63.54 -19.05
C LYS A 279 19.29 -62.05 -18.78
N ILE A 280 20.49 -61.48 -18.90
CA ILE A 280 20.75 -60.05 -18.71
C ILE A 280 20.01 -59.21 -19.75
N LEU A 281 20.03 -59.60 -21.03
CA LEU A 281 19.30 -58.92 -22.09
C LEU A 281 17.78 -58.97 -21.85
N ASN A 282 17.26 -60.11 -21.37
CA ASN A 282 15.86 -60.25 -20.98
C ASN A 282 15.49 -59.48 -19.70
N LEU A 283 16.47 -59.14 -18.85
CA LEU A 283 16.30 -58.42 -17.58
C LEU A 283 16.66 -56.93 -17.67
N SER A 284 17.18 -56.44 -18.79
CA SER A 284 17.44 -55.02 -18.99
C SER A 284 16.12 -54.26 -18.94
N VAL A 285 15.78 -53.73 -17.77
CA VAL A 285 14.55 -52.98 -17.55
C VAL A 285 14.82 -51.51 -17.87
N LYS A 286 13.95 -50.92 -18.71
CA LYS A 286 13.88 -49.47 -18.90
C LYS A 286 13.63 -48.81 -17.55
N LYS A 287 14.64 -48.14 -16.99
CA LYS A 287 14.61 -47.53 -15.67
C LYS A 287 14.70 -46.01 -15.77
N ARG A 288 14.41 -45.38 -14.64
CA ARG A 288 14.58 -43.94 -14.42
C ARG A 288 15.81 -43.69 -13.58
N ILE A 289 16.55 -42.65 -13.93
CA ILE A 289 17.72 -42.19 -13.18
C ILE A 289 17.52 -40.72 -12.83
N SER A 290 17.72 -40.39 -11.56
CA SER A 290 17.78 -39.01 -11.07
C SER A 290 19.20 -38.48 -11.24
N ILE A 291 19.34 -37.28 -11.80
CA ILE A 291 20.62 -36.65 -12.08
C ILE A 291 20.55 -35.18 -11.66
N GLN A 292 21.62 -34.70 -11.05
CA GLN A 292 21.80 -33.30 -10.73
C GLN A 292 22.96 -32.76 -11.56
N ALA A 293 22.65 -31.82 -12.45
CA ALA A 293 23.59 -31.20 -13.36
C ALA A 293 24.05 -29.85 -12.81
N SER A 294 25.35 -29.63 -12.73
CA SER A 294 25.97 -28.38 -12.27
C SER A 294 26.86 -27.79 -13.35
N LEU A 295 26.94 -26.47 -13.44
CA LEU A 295 27.82 -25.81 -14.41
C LEU A 295 29.29 -26.10 -14.06
N LEU A 296 30.08 -26.54 -15.03
CA LEU A 296 31.51 -26.78 -14.78
C LEU A 296 32.25 -25.44 -14.71
N VAL A 297 33.01 -25.24 -13.64
CA VAL A 297 33.83 -24.05 -13.42
C VAL A 297 35.23 -24.33 -13.95
N ASP A 298 35.76 -23.44 -14.80
CA ASP A 298 37.14 -23.55 -15.29
C ASP A 298 38.11 -23.11 -14.18
N GLY A 299 38.80 -24.07 -13.58
CA GLY A 299 39.64 -23.85 -12.40
C GLY A 299 40.22 -25.15 -11.85
N VAL A 300 40.84 -25.06 -10.68
CA VAL A 300 41.36 -26.21 -9.91
C VAL A 300 40.68 -26.26 -8.56
N THR A 301 40.63 -27.44 -7.91
CA THR A 301 40.10 -27.52 -6.54
C THR A 301 40.98 -26.73 -5.59
N LEU A 302 40.43 -26.25 -4.47
CA LEU A 302 41.23 -25.58 -3.45
C LEU A 302 42.35 -26.51 -2.92
N GLU A 303 42.10 -27.82 -2.88
CA GLU A 303 43.11 -28.81 -2.52
C GLU A 303 44.30 -28.84 -3.50
N GLU A 304 44.02 -28.88 -4.80
CA GLU A 304 45.05 -28.85 -5.85
C GLU A 304 45.78 -27.51 -5.88
N PHE A 305 45.04 -26.41 -5.74
CA PHE A 305 45.59 -25.06 -5.65
C PHE A 305 46.62 -24.96 -4.52
N MET A 306 46.30 -25.46 -3.33
CA MET A 306 47.19 -25.48 -2.17
C MET A 306 48.34 -26.49 -2.26
N LYS A 307 48.17 -27.61 -2.98
CA LYS A 307 49.22 -28.64 -3.15
C LYS A 307 50.22 -28.32 -4.26
N SER A 308 49.89 -27.42 -5.18
CA SER A 308 50.77 -27.01 -6.27
C SER A 308 52.05 -26.29 -5.81
N SER A 309 52.11 -25.89 -4.53
CA SER A 309 53.25 -25.27 -3.86
C SER A 309 54.24 -26.32 -3.32
N LEU A 310 55.50 -26.26 -3.79
CA LEU A 310 56.58 -27.20 -3.43
C LEU A 310 57.27 -26.88 -2.09
N ASP A 311 57.06 -25.69 -1.52
CA ASP A 311 57.57 -25.22 -0.23
C ASP A 311 56.57 -24.28 0.50
N GLU A 312 56.83 -23.97 1.79
CA GLU A 312 55.97 -23.12 2.65
C GLU A 312 55.84 -21.67 2.16
N ASP A 313 56.88 -21.12 1.54
CA ASP A 313 56.88 -19.74 1.03
C ASP A 313 55.92 -19.63 -0.17
N THR A 314 56.00 -20.57 -1.11
CA THR A 314 55.11 -20.64 -2.28
C THR A 314 53.65 -20.91 -1.87
N PHE A 315 53.43 -21.67 -0.79
CA PHE A 315 52.09 -21.92 -0.24
C PHE A 315 51.44 -20.63 0.28
N ASN A 316 52.20 -19.84 1.04
CA ASN A 316 51.73 -18.55 1.55
C ASN A 316 51.47 -17.55 0.42
N GLU A 317 52.34 -17.51 -0.59
CA GLU A 317 52.12 -16.68 -1.79
C GLU A 317 50.86 -17.09 -2.57
N ASN A 318 50.66 -18.38 -2.85
CA ASN A 318 49.47 -18.86 -3.58
C ASN A 318 48.17 -18.56 -2.83
N ILE A 319 48.15 -18.83 -1.52
CA ILE A 319 46.98 -18.53 -0.70
C ILE A 319 46.72 -17.03 -0.68
N SER A 320 47.74 -16.17 -0.53
CA SER A 320 47.57 -14.72 -0.54
C SER A 320 46.92 -14.16 -1.82
N ASN A 321 46.97 -14.90 -2.93
CA ASN A 321 46.38 -14.53 -4.22
C ASN A 321 44.89 -14.90 -4.39
N ILE A 322 44.25 -15.51 -3.38
CA ILE A 322 42.81 -15.78 -3.37
C ILE A 322 42.05 -14.44 -3.38
N ASP A 323 41.02 -14.34 -4.21
CA ASP A 323 40.17 -13.15 -4.29
C ASP A 323 39.42 -12.90 -2.97
N MET A 324 39.78 -11.82 -2.28
CA MET A 324 39.20 -11.45 -0.99
C MET A 324 37.71 -11.11 -1.07
N GLU A 325 37.20 -10.63 -2.22
CA GLU A 325 35.76 -10.41 -2.39
C GLU A 325 35.00 -11.74 -2.26
N SER A 326 35.41 -12.77 -3.01
CA SER A 326 34.81 -14.11 -2.90
C SER A 326 35.02 -14.75 -1.53
N PHE A 327 36.22 -14.62 -0.93
CA PHE A 327 36.48 -15.14 0.42
C PHE A 327 35.51 -14.57 1.45
N SER A 328 35.36 -13.23 1.48
CA SER A 328 34.40 -12.58 2.38
C SER A 328 32.96 -13.02 2.14
N ALA A 329 32.54 -13.18 0.88
CA ALA A 329 31.19 -13.64 0.55
C ALA A 329 30.91 -15.05 1.11
N HIS A 330 31.89 -15.96 0.97
CA HIS A 330 31.78 -17.32 1.50
C HIS A 330 31.75 -17.37 3.02
N ILE A 331 32.58 -16.57 3.71
CA ILE A 331 32.59 -16.54 5.17
C ILE A 331 31.26 -16.00 5.72
N LEU A 332 30.78 -14.83 5.26
CA LEU A 332 29.53 -14.27 5.79
C LEU A 332 28.35 -15.23 5.55
N SER A 333 28.31 -15.89 4.40
CA SER A 333 27.27 -16.87 4.09
C SER A 333 27.41 -18.13 4.93
N SER A 334 28.62 -18.61 5.23
CA SER A 334 28.83 -19.79 6.06
C SER A 334 28.45 -19.56 7.52
N LEU A 335 28.62 -18.34 8.04
CA LEU A 335 28.11 -17.96 9.37
C LEU A 335 26.57 -18.02 9.44
N LEU A 336 25.87 -17.85 8.32
CA LEU A 336 24.41 -17.91 8.26
C LEU A 336 23.88 -19.31 7.96
N LEU A 337 24.47 -20.00 6.98
CA LEU A 337 24.01 -21.29 6.43
C LEU A 337 24.57 -22.52 7.15
N ILE A 338 25.65 -22.36 7.91
CA ILE A 338 26.29 -23.40 8.74
C ILE A 338 26.59 -24.69 7.93
N PRO A 339 27.57 -24.65 6.99
CA PRO A 339 27.91 -25.83 6.22
C PRO A 339 28.61 -26.89 7.09
N SER A 340 28.20 -28.15 6.93
CA SER A 340 28.76 -29.30 7.64
C SER A 340 29.68 -30.16 6.77
N ASP A 341 29.80 -29.85 5.47
CA ASP A 341 30.73 -30.49 4.54
C ASP A 341 31.37 -29.51 3.53
N TYR A 342 32.11 -28.50 3.99
CA TYR A 342 32.79 -27.53 3.12
C TYR A 342 34.31 -27.79 3.04
N LYS A 343 34.65 -28.94 2.47
CA LYS A 343 36.02 -29.40 2.27
C LYS A 343 36.70 -28.69 1.09
N SER A 344 38.03 -28.86 1.00
CA SER A 344 38.85 -28.31 -0.08
C SER A 344 38.53 -28.85 -1.48
N ASP A 345 37.91 -30.03 -1.59
CA ASP A 345 37.46 -30.60 -2.88
C ASP A 345 36.06 -30.15 -3.30
N ASN A 346 35.29 -29.53 -2.39
CA ASN A 346 33.97 -28.94 -2.67
C ASN A 346 34.07 -27.47 -3.14
N ILE A 347 35.29 -26.96 -3.32
CA ILE A 347 35.61 -25.58 -3.64
C ILE A 347 36.55 -25.55 -4.85
N ILE A 348 36.23 -24.72 -5.84
CA ILE A 348 37.09 -24.44 -7.00
C ILE A 348 37.66 -23.02 -6.88
N ILE A 349 38.95 -22.87 -7.19
CA ILE A 349 39.58 -21.59 -7.47
C ILE A 349 39.50 -21.35 -8.98
N GLU A 350 38.68 -20.39 -9.38
CA GLU A 350 38.42 -20.07 -10.78
C GLU A 350 39.67 -19.50 -11.46
N LYS A 351 39.96 -20.02 -12.65
CA LYS A 351 41.15 -19.64 -13.42
C LYS A 351 41.03 -18.20 -13.91
N GLY A 352 42.09 -17.42 -13.68
CA GLY A 352 42.21 -16.04 -14.16
C GLY A 352 41.59 -14.97 -13.25
N THR A 353 40.67 -15.36 -12.35
CA THR A 353 40.08 -14.46 -11.35
C THR A 353 40.49 -14.81 -9.92
N ASN A 354 40.94 -16.06 -9.68
CA ASN A 354 41.20 -16.63 -8.36
C ASN A 354 39.99 -16.52 -7.39
N ARG A 355 38.78 -16.43 -7.95
CA ARG A 355 37.53 -16.44 -7.17
C ARG A 355 37.25 -17.82 -6.61
N ILE A 356 36.78 -17.86 -5.38
CA ILE A 356 36.27 -19.07 -4.73
C ILE A 356 34.86 -19.35 -5.27
N VAL A 357 34.67 -20.54 -5.83
CA VAL A 357 33.36 -21.03 -6.29
C VAL A 357 33.01 -22.33 -5.57
N GLY A 358 31.93 -22.32 -4.80
CA GLY A 358 31.40 -23.53 -4.16
C GLY A 358 30.67 -24.41 -5.17
N ILE A 359 30.99 -25.71 -5.21
CA ILE A 359 30.44 -26.66 -6.20
C ILE A 359 29.61 -27.80 -5.61
N ASP A 360 29.81 -28.14 -4.32
CA ASP A 360 28.96 -29.10 -3.60
C ASP A 360 28.50 -28.48 -2.28
N ASN A 361 27.20 -28.24 -2.15
CA ASN A 361 26.57 -27.49 -1.06
C ASN A 361 25.35 -28.24 -0.49
N ASP A 362 25.35 -29.57 -0.56
CA ASP A 362 24.22 -30.42 -0.19
C ASP A 362 24.06 -30.59 1.34
N LEU A 363 25.14 -30.41 2.09
CA LEU A 363 25.25 -30.52 3.55
C LEU A 363 25.30 -29.15 4.24
N VAL A 364 24.19 -28.40 4.12
CA VAL A 364 23.94 -27.10 4.79
C VAL A 364 22.59 -27.11 5.50
N MET A 365 22.40 -26.22 6.48
CA MET A 365 21.11 -26.03 7.17
C MET A 365 20.58 -27.30 7.89
N GLU A 366 21.49 -28.19 8.30
CA GLU A 366 21.15 -29.49 8.94
C GLU A 366 21.23 -29.48 10.46
N CYS A 367 21.95 -28.52 11.03
CA CYS A 367 22.32 -28.52 12.44
C CYS A 367 22.63 -27.12 12.95
N ASP A 368 22.64 -26.99 14.28
CA ASP A 368 23.31 -25.90 14.97
C ASP A 368 24.84 -26.15 15.01
N GLU A 369 25.56 -25.26 15.67
CA GLU A 369 27.02 -25.20 15.70
C GLU A 369 27.69 -26.44 16.32
N ILE A 370 27.10 -27.01 17.37
CA ILE A 370 27.64 -28.14 18.14
C ILE A 370 26.59 -29.25 18.31
N GLU A 371 27.05 -30.50 18.36
CA GLU A 371 26.23 -31.70 18.57
C GLU A 371 26.71 -32.45 19.82
N ARG A 372 25.75 -32.90 20.64
CA ARG A 372 26.00 -33.79 21.80
C ARG A 372 25.69 -35.24 21.42
N GLU A 373 26.67 -36.12 21.58
CA GLU A 373 26.52 -37.57 21.38
C GLU A 373 25.89 -38.28 22.60
N ASN A 374 25.45 -39.52 22.38
CA ASN A 374 24.83 -40.37 23.40
C ASN A 374 25.77 -40.69 24.58
N ASP A 375 27.08 -40.69 24.36
CA ASP A 375 28.08 -40.93 25.39
C ASP A 375 28.46 -39.65 26.17
N GLY A 376 27.81 -38.52 25.86
CA GLY A 376 28.01 -37.24 26.52
C GLY A 376 29.12 -36.37 25.92
N LYS A 377 29.78 -36.80 24.83
CA LYS A 377 30.77 -35.99 24.11
C LYS A 377 30.12 -34.92 23.24
N TYR A 378 30.88 -33.87 22.96
CA TYR A 378 30.47 -32.73 22.14
C TYR A 378 31.39 -32.57 20.94
N PHE A 379 30.81 -32.37 19.76
CA PHE A 379 31.53 -32.22 18.50
C PHE A 379 31.03 -31.02 17.71
N ILE A 380 31.95 -30.26 17.11
CA ILE A 380 31.61 -29.18 16.19
C ILE A 380 30.99 -29.76 14.91
N ARG A 381 29.89 -29.16 14.47
CA ARG A 381 29.19 -29.54 13.25
C ARG A 381 29.57 -28.69 12.05
N THR A 382 29.99 -27.45 12.28
CA THR A 382 30.46 -26.54 11.24
C THR A 382 31.82 -27.00 10.74
N LYS A 383 31.89 -27.52 9.52
CA LYS A 383 33.15 -28.03 8.93
C LYS A 383 33.47 -27.25 7.67
N ASN A 384 34.30 -26.22 7.84
CA ASN A 384 34.64 -25.31 6.75
C ASN A 384 36.16 -25.11 6.65
N MET A 385 36.73 -25.50 5.50
CA MET A 385 38.16 -25.34 5.24
C MET A 385 38.60 -23.87 5.24
N LEU A 386 37.73 -22.93 4.86
CA LEU A 386 38.05 -21.51 4.80
C LEU A 386 38.35 -20.91 6.18
N TYR A 387 37.77 -21.47 7.26
CA TYR A 387 38.06 -21.04 8.64
C TYR A 387 39.48 -21.38 9.10
N LEU A 388 40.22 -22.18 8.32
CA LEU A 388 41.59 -22.59 8.61
C LEU A 388 42.63 -21.80 7.81
N LEU A 389 42.19 -20.87 6.96
CA LEU A 389 43.06 -20.10 6.07
C LEU A 389 43.48 -18.77 6.72
N PRO A 390 44.69 -18.25 6.41
CA PRO A 390 45.22 -17.01 7.01
C PRO A 390 44.35 -15.77 6.73
N GLN A 391 43.59 -15.76 5.62
CA GLN A 391 42.63 -14.70 5.29
C GLN A 391 41.55 -14.49 6.35
N MET A 392 41.37 -15.44 7.27
CA MET A 392 40.50 -15.22 8.43
C MET A 392 40.95 -14.01 9.28
N GLN A 393 42.24 -13.66 9.26
CA GLN A 393 42.79 -12.50 9.97
C GLN A 393 42.64 -11.18 9.20
N GLU A 394 42.15 -11.22 7.97
CA GLU A 394 41.92 -10.03 7.15
C GLU A 394 40.52 -9.45 7.42
N PRO A 395 40.31 -8.14 7.23
CA PRO A 395 39.01 -7.50 7.35
C PRO A 395 38.03 -7.96 6.26
N VAL A 396 36.73 -7.88 6.56
CA VAL A 396 35.69 -8.16 5.57
C VAL A 396 35.79 -7.17 4.40
N HIS A 397 35.87 -7.70 3.18
CA HIS A 397 36.04 -6.90 1.96
C HIS A 397 34.90 -5.89 1.79
N SER A 398 35.24 -4.64 1.47
CA SER A 398 34.32 -3.50 1.46
C SER A 398 33.11 -3.69 0.54
N SER A 399 33.31 -4.22 -0.68
CA SER A 399 32.22 -4.54 -1.62
C SER A 399 31.18 -5.50 -1.03
N ILE A 400 31.65 -6.56 -0.35
CA ILE A 400 30.77 -7.56 0.27
C ILE A 400 30.06 -6.97 1.47
N ARG A 401 30.78 -6.23 2.31
CA ARG A 401 30.23 -5.52 3.45
C ARG A 401 29.10 -4.57 3.04
N GLU A 402 29.32 -3.73 2.03
CA GLU A 402 28.30 -2.81 1.51
C GLU A 402 27.08 -3.55 0.94
N LYS A 403 27.29 -4.67 0.24
CA LYS A 403 26.18 -5.51 -0.26
C LYS A 403 25.39 -6.14 0.90
N PHE A 404 26.07 -6.64 1.92
CA PHE A 404 25.47 -7.29 3.09
C PHE A 404 24.67 -6.31 3.97
N LEU A 405 25.20 -5.12 4.22
CA LEU A 405 24.56 -4.07 5.04
C LEU A 405 23.32 -3.44 4.39
N LYS A 406 23.11 -3.62 3.09
CA LYS A 406 21.93 -3.08 2.38
C LYS A 406 20.63 -3.81 2.68
N HIS A 407 20.71 -5.00 3.27
CA HIS A 407 19.54 -5.86 3.47
C HIS A 407 18.95 -5.66 4.86
N ASN A 408 17.63 -5.73 4.96
CA ASN A 408 16.97 -5.98 6.23
C ASN A 408 16.94 -7.51 6.45
N PRO A 409 17.51 -8.06 7.54
CA PRO A 409 17.65 -9.50 7.74
C PRO A 409 16.35 -10.28 7.58
N GLN A 410 15.27 -9.77 8.17
CA GLN A 410 13.98 -10.46 8.16
C GLN A 410 13.32 -10.41 6.77
N ILE A 411 13.36 -9.26 6.11
CA ILE A 411 12.82 -9.10 4.74
C ILE A 411 13.60 -9.98 3.76
N PHE A 412 14.93 -10.01 3.89
CA PHE A 412 15.79 -10.84 3.06
C PHE A 412 15.44 -12.33 3.19
N VAL A 413 15.37 -12.83 4.43
CA VAL A 413 15.06 -14.24 4.70
C VAL A 413 13.65 -14.59 4.23
N LEU A 414 12.65 -13.72 4.42
CA LEU A 414 11.30 -13.94 3.90
C LEU A 414 11.27 -14.06 2.37
N LYS A 415 11.95 -13.17 1.65
CA LYS A 415 12.04 -13.23 0.18
C LYS A 415 12.74 -14.50 -0.29
N TRP A 416 13.84 -14.85 0.35
CA TRP A 416 14.56 -16.09 0.05
C TRP A 416 13.66 -17.30 0.24
N LEU A 417 12.97 -17.42 1.38
CA LEU A 417 12.03 -18.51 1.65
C LEU A 417 10.87 -18.55 0.64
N MET A 418 10.34 -17.41 0.22
CA MET A 418 9.30 -17.36 -0.82
C MET A 418 9.80 -17.95 -2.16
N GLN A 419 11.02 -17.61 -2.57
CA GLN A 419 11.62 -18.20 -3.77
C GLN A 419 11.85 -19.71 -3.63
N LEU A 420 12.25 -20.18 -2.44
CA LEU A 420 12.37 -21.62 -2.19
C LEU A 420 11.01 -22.33 -2.29
N LEU A 421 9.96 -21.70 -1.78
CA LEU A 421 8.60 -22.23 -1.83
C LEU A 421 8.05 -22.31 -3.26
N GLU A 422 8.38 -21.31 -4.09
CA GLU A 422 8.08 -21.35 -5.53
C GLU A 422 8.85 -22.48 -6.22
N LYS A 423 10.15 -22.61 -5.93
CA LYS A 423 10.95 -23.69 -6.51
C LYS A 423 10.48 -25.07 -6.09
N GLU A 424 10.03 -25.25 -4.85
CA GLU A 424 9.47 -26.51 -4.38
C GLU A 424 8.26 -26.94 -5.23
N LYS A 425 7.43 -25.99 -5.67
CA LYS A 425 6.33 -26.29 -6.60
C LYS A 425 6.85 -26.79 -7.95
N ASP A 426 7.92 -26.22 -8.48
CA ASP A 426 8.55 -26.69 -9.72
C ASP A 426 9.06 -28.13 -9.58
N TYR A 427 9.70 -28.46 -8.46
CA TYR A 427 10.14 -29.83 -8.19
C TYR A 427 8.98 -30.81 -8.11
N LEU A 428 7.89 -30.44 -7.43
CA LEU A 428 6.69 -31.27 -7.36
C LEU A 428 6.03 -31.47 -8.73
N VAL A 429 5.99 -30.43 -9.58
CA VAL A 429 5.49 -30.54 -10.96
C VAL A 429 6.38 -31.47 -11.80
N LEU A 430 7.70 -31.37 -11.65
CA LEU A 430 8.66 -32.23 -12.33
C LEU A 430 8.50 -33.70 -11.92
N VAL A 431 8.48 -33.98 -10.61
CA VAL A 431 8.27 -35.32 -10.04
C VAL A 431 6.96 -35.93 -10.55
N ASN A 432 5.87 -35.15 -10.55
CA ASN A 432 4.57 -35.59 -11.05
C ASN A 432 4.58 -35.89 -12.55
N SER A 433 5.22 -35.04 -13.36
CA SER A 433 5.33 -35.22 -14.81
C SER A 433 6.07 -36.53 -15.13
N VAL A 434 7.18 -36.75 -14.44
CA VAL A 434 8.02 -37.94 -14.58
C VAL A 434 7.27 -39.22 -14.18
N LEU A 435 6.57 -39.22 -13.04
CA LEU A 435 5.77 -40.37 -12.59
C LEU A 435 4.58 -40.68 -13.51
N SER A 436 3.98 -39.66 -14.14
CA SER A 436 2.82 -39.83 -15.01
C SER A 436 3.12 -40.57 -16.32
N HIS A 437 4.39 -40.60 -16.77
CA HIS A 437 4.79 -41.23 -18.03
C HIS A 437 4.63 -42.76 -18.02
N HIS A 438 4.83 -43.40 -16.86
CA HIS A 438 4.64 -44.82 -16.64
C HIS A 438 3.90 -45.05 -15.31
N PRO A 439 2.56 -45.05 -15.31
CA PRO A 439 1.79 -45.26 -14.10
C PRO A 439 1.98 -46.70 -13.61
N ASN A 440 2.79 -46.88 -12.57
CA ASN A 440 2.88 -48.15 -11.83
C ASN A 440 1.61 -48.38 -11.00
N GLN A 441 1.36 -49.63 -10.59
CA GLN A 441 0.19 -50.01 -9.79
C GLN A 441 0.10 -49.34 -8.40
N ASN A 442 1.10 -48.56 -7.98
CA ASN A 442 1.08 -47.76 -6.74
C ASN A 442 1.85 -46.43 -6.89
N MET A 443 1.17 -45.41 -7.44
CA MET A 443 1.75 -44.08 -7.70
C MET A 443 2.14 -43.33 -6.42
N GLU A 444 1.35 -43.43 -5.35
CA GLU A 444 1.63 -42.76 -4.08
C GLU A 444 2.92 -43.27 -3.44
N LYS A 445 3.16 -44.58 -3.46
CA LYS A 445 4.41 -45.16 -2.96
C LYS A 445 5.61 -44.73 -3.79
N ALA A 446 5.46 -44.66 -5.12
CA ALA A 446 6.54 -44.22 -6.01
C ALA A 446 6.89 -42.74 -5.81
N GLU A 447 5.88 -41.88 -5.61
CA GLU A 447 6.05 -40.47 -5.27
C GLU A 447 6.75 -40.30 -3.93
N LYS A 448 6.28 -41.01 -2.88
CA LYS A 448 6.89 -40.97 -1.56
C LYS A 448 8.37 -41.40 -1.59
N ASN A 449 8.68 -42.53 -2.23
CA ASN A 449 10.06 -43.01 -2.35
C ASN A 449 10.96 -42.02 -3.09
N LEU A 450 10.46 -41.41 -4.17
CA LEU A 450 11.24 -40.45 -4.95
C LEU A 450 11.49 -39.16 -4.16
N ASN A 451 10.46 -38.64 -3.50
CA ASN A 451 10.60 -37.45 -2.64
C ASN A 451 11.55 -37.71 -1.47
N GLU A 452 11.47 -38.88 -0.83
CA GLU A 452 12.41 -39.28 0.24
C GLU A 452 13.85 -39.36 -0.30
N SER A 453 14.07 -39.92 -1.49
CA SER A 453 15.41 -40.03 -2.09
C SER A 453 16.06 -38.68 -2.45
N LEU A 454 15.23 -37.67 -2.77
CA LEU A 454 15.67 -36.32 -3.16
C LEU A 454 15.58 -35.30 -2.01
N MET A 455 15.14 -35.74 -0.83
CA MET A 455 14.91 -34.89 0.36
C MET A 455 13.87 -33.78 0.13
N PHE A 456 12.73 -34.12 -0.47
CA PHE A 456 11.58 -33.22 -0.63
C PHE A 456 10.44 -33.56 0.36
N PRO A 457 9.72 -32.54 0.90
CA PRO A 457 9.97 -31.10 0.79
C PRO A 457 11.23 -30.67 1.56
N LEU A 458 11.73 -29.47 1.27
CA LEU A 458 12.84 -28.90 2.05
C LEU A 458 12.31 -28.49 3.43
N CYS A 459 12.94 -29.01 4.48
CA CYS A 459 12.60 -28.70 5.86
C CYS A 459 13.81 -28.21 6.65
N PHE A 460 13.55 -27.44 7.69
CA PHE A 460 14.53 -26.86 8.61
C PHE A 460 14.35 -27.43 10.02
N LEU A 461 15.40 -27.40 10.84
CA LEU A 461 15.23 -27.60 12.27
C LEU A 461 14.34 -26.50 12.86
N PRO A 462 13.53 -26.79 13.90
CA PRO A 462 12.79 -25.77 14.63
C PRO A 462 13.70 -24.61 15.04
N GLU A 463 13.18 -23.38 14.94
CA GLU A 463 13.89 -22.13 15.24
C GLU A 463 15.17 -21.84 14.43
N TRP A 464 15.60 -22.72 13.53
CA TRP A 464 16.84 -22.51 12.77
C TRP A 464 16.78 -21.21 11.95
N ILE A 465 15.63 -20.95 11.33
CA ILE A 465 15.37 -19.73 10.53
C ILE A 465 15.33 -18.47 11.41
N SER A 466 14.72 -18.53 12.60
CA SER A 466 14.72 -17.36 13.50
C SER A 466 16.13 -17.07 14.01
N LYS A 467 16.89 -18.10 14.42
CA LYS A 467 18.30 -17.96 14.80
C LYS A 467 19.17 -17.44 13.64
N MET A 468 18.86 -17.81 12.39
CA MET A 468 19.55 -17.27 11.21
C MET A 468 19.30 -15.76 11.04
N ILE A 469 18.08 -15.29 11.27
CA ILE A 469 17.76 -13.85 11.26
C ILE A 469 18.52 -13.12 12.36
N ASP A 470 18.59 -13.70 13.56
CA ASP A 470 19.32 -13.14 14.69
C ASP A 470 20.83 -13.03 14.39
N ARG A 471 21.45 -14.11 13.90
CA ARG A 471 22.86 -14.09 13.46
C ARG A 471 23.12 -13.06 12.38
N PHE A 472 22.20 -12.90 11.42
CA PHE A 472 22.34 -11.90 10.37
C PHE A 472 22.32 -10.48 10.98
N ALA A 473 21.36 -10.16 11.84
CA ALA A 473 21.31 -8.87 12.52
C ALA A 473 22.59 -8.61 13.34
N GLU A 474 23.08 -9.60 14.09
CA GLU A 474 24.31 -9.49 14.89
C GLU A 474 25.55 -9.25 14.02
N ILE A 475 25.68 -9.94 12.88
CA ILE A 475 26.76 -9.65 11.91
C ILE A 475 26.66 -8.21 11.41
N GLN A 476 25.46 -7.72 11.09
CA GLN A 476 25.30 -6.34 10.61
C GLN A 476 25.71 -5.33 11.67
N ASP A 477 25.26 -5.49 12.92
CA ASP A 477 25.61 -4.59 14.03
C ASP A 477 27.13 -4.47 14.19
N HIS A 478 27.85 -5.60 14.15
CA HIS A 478 29.31 -5.61 14.29
C HIS A 478 30.04 -5.09 13.07
N LEU A 479 29.54 -5.37 11.86
CA LEU A 479 30.04 -4.74 10.65
C LEU A 479 29.88 -3.23 10.78
N GLU A 480 28.70 -2.68 11.04
CA GLU A 480 28.46 -1.24 11.15
C GLU A 480 29.38 -0.54 12.16
N GLN A 481 29.60 -1.15 13.33
CA GLN A 481 30.39 -0.58 14.41
C GLN A 481 31.90 -0.60 14.14
N ASN A 482 32.42 -1.59 13.42
CA ASN A 482 33.86 -1.77 13.21
C ASN A 482 34.20 -1.99 11.73
N GLN A 483 34.82 -0.99 11.10
CA GLN A 483 35.24 -1.05 9.68
C GLN A 483 36.35 -2.06 9.40
N SER A 484 37.19 -2.35 10.40
CA SER A 484 38.33 -3.25 10.28
C SER A 484 38.08 -4.62 10.93
N ILE A 485 36.83 -4.97 11.25
CA ILE A 485 36.52 -6.27 11.84
C ILE A 485 36.94 -7.40 10.89
N THR A 486 37.69 -8.33 11.44
CA THR A 486 38.22 -9.50 10.72
C THR A 486 37.18 -10.60 10.62
N HIS A 487 37.36 -11.49 9.65
CA HIS A 487 36.52 -12.69 9.52
C HIS A 487 36.59 -13.57 10.78
N ASN A 488 37.76 -13.65 11.42
CA ASN A 488 37.97 -14.43 12.64
C ASN A 488 37.24 -13.82 13.84
N GLU A 489 37.27 -12.50 13.99
CA GLU A 489 36.50 -11.81 15.03
C GLU A 489 34.99 -12.05 14.85
N LEU A 490 34.48 -11.98 13.62
CA LEU A 490 33.08 -12.31 13.34
C LEU A 490 32.76 -13.78 13.64
N LEU A 491 33.64 -14.72 13.29
CA LEU A 491 33.46 -16.13 13.65
C LEU A 491 33.38 -16.31 15.17
N LYS A 492 34.27 -15.64 15.93
CA LYS A 492 34.30 -15.69 17.39
C LYS A 492 33.02 -15.14 18.04
N ILE A 493 32.43 -14.09 17.46
CA ILE A 493 31.19 -13.49 17.94
C ILE A 493 30.00 -14.40 17.64
N ILE A 494 29.85 -14.83 16.38
CA ILE A 494 28.62 -15.48 15.89
C ILE A 494 28.60 -16.98 16.19
N HIS A 495 29.76 -17.63 16.14
CA HIS A 495 29.95 -19.08 16.35
C HIS A 495 31.15 -19.31 17.29
N PRO A 496 30.99 -18.95 18.59
CA PRO A 496 32.09 -18.98 19.55
C PRO A 496 32.65 -20.39 19.77
N TYR A 497 31.81 -21.43 19.79
CA TYR A 497 32.29 -22.80 19.99
C TYR A 497 33.24 -23.22 18.85
N SER A 498 32.85 -22.97 17.61
CA SER A 498 33.61 -23.25 16.41
C SER A 498 34.92 -22.47 16.45
N SER A 499 34.87 -21.16 16.72
CA SER A 499 36.08 -20.33 16.83
C SER A 499 37.09 -20.91 17.81
N TYR A 500 36.68 -21.18 19.06
CA TYR A 500 37.59 -21.71 20.08
C TYR A 500 38.12 -23.10 19.72
N TYR A 501 37.30 -23.92 19.08
CA TYR A 501 37.73 -25.25 18.64
C TYR A 501 38.75 -25.17 17.50
N PHE A 502 38.54 -24.30 16.51
CA PHE A 502 39.47 -24.05 15.41
C PHE A 502 40.79 -23.43 15.90
N ASP A 503 40.73 -22.51 16.87
CA ASP A 503 41.91 -21.94 17.51
C ASP A 503 42.71 -23.00 18.29
N ALA A 504 42.03 -23.83 19.08
CA ALA A 504 42.65 -24.92 19.82
C ALA A 504 43.28 -25.97 18.89
N LEU A 505 42.61 -26.32 17.78
CA LEU A 505 43.17 -27.18 16.74
C LEU A 505 44.39 -26.56 16.07
N SER A 506 44.40 -25.24 15.87
CA SER A 506 45.52 -24.52 15.27
C SER A 506 46.78 -24.51 16.15
N LYS A 507 46.63 -24.66 17.47
CA LYS A 507 47.75 -24.90 18.40
C LYS A 507 48.26 -26.34 18.36
N HIS A 508 47.43 -27.30 17.92
CA HIS A 508 47.79 -28.72 17.87
C HIS A 508 48.43 -29.14 16.54
N TYR A 509 47.86 -28.67 15.42
CA TYR A 509 48.32 -28.99 14.06
C TYR A 509 48.70 -27.71 13.32
N GLN A 510 49.80 -27.71 12.57
CA GLN A 510 50.12 -26.60 11.66
C GLN A 510 49.37 -26.72 10.32
N ASN A 511 49.38 -27.91 9.73
CA ASN A 511 48.79 -28.16 8.40
C ASN A 511 47.24 -28.11 8.43
N PRO A 512 46.58 -27.29 7.57
CA PRO A 512 45.14 -27.11 7.60
C PRO A 512 44.36 -28.36 7.15
N PHE A 513 44.90 -29.19 6.26
CA PHE A 513 44.27 -30.46 5.89
C PHE A 513 44.24 -31.46 7.07
N LYS A 514 45.31 -31.51 7.88
CA LYS A 514 45.32 -32.35 9.10
C LYS A 514 44.31 -31.84 10.13
N LYS A 515 44.21 -30.52 10.31
CA LYS A 515 43.16 -29.91 11.16
C LYS A 515 41.78 -30.36 10.69
N LEU A 516 41.45 -30.15 9.42
CA LEU A 516 40.14 -30.52 8.87
C LEU A 516 39.87 -32.03 9.01
N LEU A 517 40.84 -32.88 8.68
CA LEU A 517 40.72 -34.34 8.81
C LEU A 517 40.40 -34.77 10.25
N SER A 518 41.01 -34.12 11.25
CA SER A 518 40.72 -34.40 12.67
C SER A 518 39.27 -34.10 13.05
N ILE A 519 38.67 -33.06 12.46
CA ILE A 519 37.26 -32.69 12.64
C ILE A 519 36.33 -33.75 12.02
N TYR A 520 36.63 -34.22 10.80
CA TYR A 520 35.84 -35.28 10.16
C TYR A 520 35.95 -36.61 10.90
N ASN A 521 37.14 -36.94 11.39
CA ASN A 521 37.41 -38.17 12.12
C ASN A 521 36.94 -38.13 13.57
N ARG A 522 36.41 -36.99 14.04
CA ARG A 522 35.97 -36.78 15.44
C ARG A 522 37.08 -37.14 16.44
N GLU A 523 38.33 -36.77 16.13
CA GLU A 523 39.50 -37.16 16.92
C GLU A 523 39.45 -36.61 18.35
N PHE A 524 38.95 -35.38 18.51
CA PHE A 524 38.84 -34.71 19.79
C PHE A 524 37.41 -34.31 20.13
N ASP A 525 36.98 -34.71 21.31
CA ASP A 525 35.84 -34.09 22.00
C ASP A 525 36.15 -32.61 22.29
N PHE A 526 35.13 -31.76 22.17
CA PHE A 526 35.23 -30.30 22.35
C PHE A 526 35.87 -29.91 23.70
N ILE A 527 35.33 -30.42 24.80
CA ILE A 527 35.79 -30.09 26.16
C ILE A 527 37.22 -30.59 26.35
N ARG A 528 37.52 -31.82 25.88
CA ARG A 528 38.86 -32.39 25.98
C ARG A 528 39.90 -31.56 25.22
N LEU A 529 39.57 -31.06 24.03
CA LEU A 529 40.50 -30.26 23.24
C LEU A 529 40.78 -28.92 23.90
N LEU A 530 39.73 -28.21 24.32
CA LEU A 530 39.86 -26.90 24.98
C LEU A 530 40.61 -27.02 26.32
N ASN A 531 40.40 -28.09 27.10
CA ASN A 531 41.19 -28.30 28.32
C ASN A 531 42.69 -28.53 28.04
N LYS A 532 43.04 -29.11 26.88
CA LYS A 532 44.43 -29.31 26.46
C LYS A 532 45.05 -28.02 25.91
N TYR A 533 44.26 -27.23 25.20
CA TYR A 533 44.67 -25.99 24.56
C TYR A 533 43.66 -24.88 24.89
N PRO A 534 43.72 -24.32 26.10
CA PRO A 534 42.71 -23.36 26.56
C PRO A 534 42.60 -22.15 25.64
N PRO A 535 41.37 -21.69 25.35
CA PRO A 535 41.14 -20.45 24.61
C PRO A 535 41.54 -19.22 25.45
N ASP A 536 41.82 -18.12 24.77
CA ASP A 536 42.15 -16.84 25.41
C ASP A 536 40.86 -16.10 25.80
N ILE A 537 40.24 -16.57 26.90
CA ILE A 537 39.03 -16.02 27.53
C ILE A 537 39.10 -16.19 29.05
N ASP A 538 38.29 -15.41 29.79
CA ASP A 538 38.20 -15.52 31.24
C ASP A 538 37.67 -16.89 31.69
N GLU A 539 38.19 -17.40 32.82
CA GLU A 539 37.83 -18.71 33.36
C GLU A 539 36.33 -18.84 33.69
N ALA A 540 35.71 -17.71 34.09
CA ALA A 540 34.28 -17.61 34.34
C ALA A 540 33.45 -17.80 33.05
N ASP A 541 33.87 -17.20 31.94
CA ASP A 541 33.21 -17.31 30.64
C ASP A 541 33.37 -18.72 30.07
N LEU A 542 34.54 -19.33 30.23
CA LEU A 542 34.78 -20.73 29.87
C LEU A 542 33.86 -21.68 30.66
N HIS A 543 33.69 -21.44 31.97
CA HIS A 543 32.75 -22.20 32.80
C HIS A 543 31.30 -21.98 32.37
N GLN A 544 30.91 -20.74 32.05
CA GLN A 544 29.57 -20.45 31.54
C GLN A 544 29.31 -21.17 30.22
N MET A 545 30.30 -21.19 29.31
CA MET A 545 30.22 -21.89 28.04
C MET A 545 30.03 -23.40 28.25
N TYR A 546 30.80 -24.01 29.17
CA TYR A 546 30.62 -25.42 29.55
C TYR A 546 29.26 -25.70 30.20
N ASN A 547 28.73 -24.78 31.01
CA ASN A 547 27.40 -24.90 31.58
C ASN A 547 26.32 -24.84 30.49
N GLN A 548 26.47 -23.96 29.51
CA GLN A 548 25.57 -23.87 28.36
C GLN A 548 25.59 -25.15 27.51
N LEU A 549 26.74 -25.82 27.36
CA LEU A 549 26.83 -27.12 26.68
C LEU A 549 25.87 -28.17 27.26
N SER A 550 25.67 -28.16 28.58
CA SER A 550 24.74 -29.08 29.24
C SER A 550 23.26 -28.85 28.88
N SER A 551 22.92 -27.62 28.46
CA SER A 551 21.57 -27.23 28.03
C SER A 551 21.24 -27.64 26.60
N PHE A 552 22.23 -28.05 25.80
CA PHE A 552 21.99 -28.71 24.52
C PHE A 552 21.35 -30.06 24.84
N ALA A 553 20.02 -30.08 24.77
CA ALA A 553 19.24 -31.28 24.92
C ALA A 553 19.71 -32.32 23.89
N LYS A 554 19.48 -33.60 24.20
CA LYS A 554 19.49 -34.67 23.19
C LYS A 554 18.76 -34.13 21.96
N ALA A 555 19.23 -34.43 20.75
CA ALA A 555 18.47 -34.20 19.51
C ALA A 555 17.15 -35.02 19.58
N ASN A 556 16.22 -34.58 20.42
CA ASN A 556 14.86 -35.04 20.48
C ASN A 556 14.22 -34.34 19.28
N TYR A 557 13.98 -35.17 18.27
CA TYR A 557 13.36 -34.82 16.99
C TYR A 557 12.00 -34.15 17.20
N GLU A 558 12.00 -32.86 17.55
CA GLU A 558 10.90 -32.03 17.11
C GLU A 558 10.84 -32.12 15.58
N PRO A 559 9.64 -32.29 15.01
CA PRO A 559 9.50 -32.49 13.58
C PRO A 559 10.06 -31.29 12.83
N ASN A 560 10.87 -31.55 11.79
CA ASN A 560 11.40 -30.50 10.93
C ASN A 560 10.25 -29.64 10.38
N VAL A 561 10.51 -28.34 10.28
CA VAL A 561 9.54 -27.32 9.88
C VAL A 561 9.66 -27.08 8.38
N THR A 562 8.53 -27.09 7.66
CA THR A 562 8.49 -26.79 6.23
C THR A 562 8.74 -25.30 5.96
N ILE A 563 9.10 -24.94 4.72
CA ILE A 563 9.29 -23.53 4.30
C ILE A 563 8.07 -22.66 4.66
N LEU A 564 6.86 -23.11 4.35
CA LEU A 564 5.63 -22.35 4.64
C LEU A 564 5.41 -22.14 6.14
N SER A 565 5.70 -23.15 6.95
CA SER A 565 5.60 -23.04 8.41
C SER A 565 6.65 -22.08 8.97
N SER A 566 7.87 -22.06 8.42
CA SER A 566 8.90 -21.08 8.76
C SER A 566 8.48 -19.65 8.42
N ILE A 567 7.92 -19.42 7.22
CA ILE A 567 7.37 -18.12 6.83
C ILE A 567 6.30 -17.66 7.83
N LYS A 568 5.32 -18.52 8.14
CA LYS A 568 4.26 -18.22 9.11
C LYS A 568 4.82 -17.86 10.48
N ASN A 569 5.81 -18.63 10.96
CA ASN A 569 6.45 -18.36 12.24
C ASN A 569 7.09 -16.96 12.29
N ILE A 570 7.88 -16.61 11.26
CA ILE A 570 8.46 -15.26 11.14
C ILE A 570 7.36 -14.20 11.22
N LEU A 571 6.31 -14.32 10.40
CA LEU A 571 5.23 -13.32 10.33
C LEU A 571 4.49 -13.14 11.67
N PHE A 572 4.24 -14.23 12.39
CA PHE A 572 3.55 -14.20 13.68
C PHE A 572 4.39 -13.57 14.79
N GLN A 573 5.70 -13.79 14.75
CA GLN A 573 6.64 -13.21 15.72
C GLN A 573 7.08 -11.78 15.36
N THR A 574 6.84 -11.33 14.12
CA THR A 574 7.27 -10.03 13.62
C THR A 574 6.70 -8.88 14.43
N ASN A 575 7.58 -8.14 15.11
CA ASN A 575 7.23 -6.83 15.67
C ASN A 575 7.36 -5.76 14.58
N ILE A 576 6.24 -5.41 13.93
CA ILE A 576 6.23 -4.43 12.84
C ILE A 576 6.70 -3.04 13.29
N SER A 577 6.66 -2.71 14.59
CA SER A 577 7.11 -1.41 15.09
C SER A 577 8.62 -1.22 15.00
N LYS A 578 9.39 -2.27 14.70
CA LYS A 578 10.83 -2.18 14.43
C LYS A 578 11.13 -1.78 12.98
N PHE A 579 10.13 -1.75 12.11
CA PHE A 579 10.28 -1.44 10.69
C PHE A 579 9.87 0.02 10.43
N PHE A 580 10.70 0.72 9.67
CA PHE A 580 10.50 2.12 9.32
C PHE A 580 10.79 2.34 7.83
N GLY A 581 10.32 3.46 7.29
CA GLY A 581 10.65 3.83 5.92
C GLY A 581 10.21 2.79 4.89
N LYS A 582 11.07 2.54 3.91
CA LYS A 582 10.83 1.60 2.81
C LYS A 582 10.65 0.16 3.30
N ASP A 583 11.42 -0.27 4.31
CA ASP A 583 11.35 -1.63 4.86
C ASP A 583 9.96 -1.96 5.41
N LEU A 584 9.30 -0.99 6.06
CA LEU A 584 7.94 -1.16 6.56
C LEU A 584 6.96 -1.44 5.41
N LEU A 585 7.04 -0.66 4.34
CA LEU A 585 6.17 -0.84 3.17
C LEU A 585 6.45 -2.19 2.49
N GLU A 586 7.72 -2.52 2.30
CA GLU A 586 8.17 -3.74 1.66
C GLU A 586 7.75 -5.00 2.43
N LEU A 587 7.86 -4.98 3.77
CA LEU A 587 7.34 -6.05 4.62
C LEU A 587 5.82 -6.23 4.46
N VAL A 588 5.07 -5.13 4.41
CA VAL A 588 3.61 -5.17 4.24
C VAL A 588 3.23 -5.72 2.87
N GLU A 589 3.96 -5.37 1.82
CA GLU A 589 3.79 -5.92 0.47
C GLU A 589 4.08 -7.42 0.44
N ILE A 590 5.16 -7.88 1.06
CA ILE A 590 5.49 -9.31 1.19
C ILE A 590 4.37 -10.07 1.90
N VAL A 591 3.85 -9.53 3.00
CA VAL A 591 2.73 -10.16 3.73
C VAL A 591 1.51 -10.32 2.84
N PHE A 592 1.14 -9.28 2.07
CA PHE A 592 -0.01 -9.37 1.19
C PHE A 592 0.21 -10.27 -0.03
N GLU A 593 1.45 -10.42 -0.51
CA GLU A 593 1.77 -11.39 -1.56
C GLU A 593 1.68 -12.83 -1.04
N ILE A 594 2.15 -13.08 0.18
CA ILE A 594 1.98 -14.39 0.83
C ILE A 594 0.48 -14.70 1.01
N GLU A 595 -0.32 -13.72 1.44
CA GLU A 595 -1.75 -13.91 1.69
C GLU A 595 -2.59 -14.23 0.45
N LYS A 596 -2.15 -13.73 -0.71
CA LYS A 596 -2.78 -14.04 -2.00
C LYS A 596 -2.77 -15.53 -2.30
N HIS A 597 -1.74 -16.24 -1.84
CA HIS A 597 -1.55 -17.67 -2.08
C HIS A 597 -1.85 -18.54 -0.86
N TYR A 598 -1.76 -17.98 0.35
CA TYR A 598 -1.88 -18.71 1.61
C TYR A 598 -2.77 -17.96 2.58
N HIS A 599 -3.87 -18.58 3.02
CA HIS A 599 -4.74 -17.96 4.01
C HIS A 599 -4.04 -17.84 5.38
N ILE A 600 -3.86 -16.60 5.84
CA ILE A 600 -3.31 -16.26 7.15
C ILE A 600 -4.36 -15.47 7.94
N HIS A 601 -4.71 -15.95 9.15
CA HIS A 601 -5.72 -15.31 9.99
C HIS A 601 -5.14 -14.14 10.79
N ASN A 602 -5.95 -13.10 10.99
CA ASN A 602 -5.50 -11.84 11.60
C ASN A 602 -5.09 -11.97 13.07
N ASP A 603 -5.72 -12.88 13.80
CA ASP A 603 -5.49 -13.16 15.22
C ASP A 603 -4.13 -13.81 15.51
N GLN A 604 -3.43 -14.24 14.47
CA GLN A 604 -2.10 -14.85 14.55
C GLN A 604 -0.96 -13.82 14.45
N PHE A 605 -1.24 -12.60 13.98
CA PHE A 605 -0.23 -11.54 13.91
C PHE A 605 0.07 -10.95 15.27
N ASN A 606 1.31 -10.50 15.47
CA ASN A 606 1.70 -9.74 16.63
C ASN A 606 0.81 -8.49 16.81
N LYS A 607 0.47 -8.13 18.06
CA LYS A 607 -0.42 -6.99 18.37
C LYS A 607 0.08 -5.65 17.81
N THR A 608 1.38 -5.51 17.56
CA THR A 608 1.97 -4.30 16.96
C THR A 608 1.42 -3.95 15.58
N TRP A 609 0.90 -4.93 14.82
CA TRP A 609 0.21 -4.71 13.53
C TRP A 609 -1.09 -3.91 13.65
N LEU A 610 -1.68 -3.87 14.85
CA LEU A 610 -2.92 -3.13 15.15
C LEU A 610 -2.66 -1.72 15.68
N THR A 611 -1.40 -1.28 15.74
CA THR A 611 -1.06 0.06 16.24
C THR A 611 -1.47 1.14 15.24
N SER A 612 -2.04 2.24 15.73
CA SER A 612 -2.59 3.32 14.89
C SER A 612 -1.53 4.10 14.09
N THR A 613 -0.25 3.92 14.39
CA THR A 613 0.85 4.61 13.72
C THR A 613 1.31 3.92 12.43
N ILE A 614 1.03 2.62 12.26
CA ILE A 614 1.51 1.87 11.09
C ILE A 614 0.77 2.28 9.82
N PHE A 615 -0.56 2.44 9.89
CA PHE A 615 -1.35 2.76 8.71
C PHE A 615 -0.98 4.13 8.09
N PRO A 616 -0.85 5.22 8.87
CA PRO A 616 -0.29 6.47 8.36
C PRO A 616 1.14 6.33 7.84
N SER A 617 1.96 5.49 8.47
CA SER A 617 3.36 5.30 8.06
C SER A 617 3.46 4.65 6.69
N ILE A 618 2.68 3.60 6.38
CA ILE A 618 2.70 2.99 5.05
C ILE A 618 2.16 3.93 3.97
N VAL A 619 1.14 4.74 4.29
CA VAL A 619 0.61 5.76 3.38
C VAL A 619 1.68 6.82 3.07
N ARG A 620 2.42 7.27 4.09
CA ARG A 620 3.54 8.23 3.93
C ARG A 620 4.65 7.69 3.03
N GLN A 621 4.87 6.38 3.03
CA GLN A 621 5.88 5.73 2.17
C GLN A 621 5.39 5.51 0.74
N GLY A 622 4.18 5.95 0.39
CA GLY A 622 3.65 5.85 -0.96
C GLY A 622 3.02 4.50 -1.28
N ALA A 623 2.46 3.80 -0.28
CA ALA A 623 1.71 2.57 -0.50
C ALA A 623 0.66 2.71 -1.63
N SER A 624 0.54 1.68 -2.46
CA SER A 624 -0.45 1.65 -3.53
C SER A 624 -1.87 1.61 -2.97
N ILE A 625 -2.84 2.01 -3.78
CA ILE A 625 -4.27 1.97 -3.41
C ILE A 625 -4.69 0.55 -2.98
N GLU A 626 -4.22 -0.47 -3.70
CA GLU A 626 -4.50 -1.87 -3.41
C GLU A 626 -3.99 -2.25 -2.01
N ILE A 627 -2.77 -1.85 -1.66
CA ILE A 627 -2.17 -2.11 -0.35
C ILE A 627 -2.94 -1.37 0.74
N ILE A 628 -3.31 -0.10 0.52
CA ILE A 628 -4.08 0.71 1.47
C ILE A 628 -5.45 0.07 1.76
N GLU A 629 -6.16 -0.37 0.72
CA GLU A 629 -7.47 -1.03 0.85
C GLU A 629 -7.36 -2.39 1.55
N LYS A 630 -6.39 -3.22 1.16
CA LYS A 630 -6.12 -4.51 1.81
C LYS A 630 -5.78 -4.33 3.28
N PHE A 631 -4.89 -3.38 3.61
CA PHE A 631 -4.47 -3.09 4.98
C PHE A 631 -5.64 -2.63 5.84
N LYS A 632 -6.44 -1.68 5.36
CA LYS A 632 -7.63 -1.23 6.07
C LYS A 632 -8.62 -2.38 6.32
N LYS A 633 -8.92 -3.17 5.28
CA LYS A 633 -9.87 -4.29 5.35
C LYS A 633 -9.40 -5.36 6.33
N LYS A 634 -8.11 -5.69 6.29
CA LYS A 634 -7.49 -6.70 7.13
C LYS A 634 -7.48 -6.28 8.59
N PHE A 635 -6.90 -5.13 8.92
CA PHE A 635 -6.68 -4.73 10.31
C PHE A 635 -7.83 -3.91 10.92
N ARG A 636 -8.95 -3.76 10.18
CA ARG A 636 -10.20 -3.14 10.67
C ARG A 636 -9.99 -1.75 11.28
N PHE A 637 -9.24 -0.89 10.60
CA PHE A 637 -9.14 0.52 10.97
C PHE A 637 -10.47 1.24 10.67
N TYR A 638 -11.25 1.49 11.72
CA TYR A 638 -12.45 2.31 11.68
C TYR A 638 -12.06 3.74 12.05
N GLY A 639 -12.32 4.69 11.15
CA GLY A 639 -11.86 6.07 11.28
C GLY A 639 -12.30 6.68 12.60
N ASN A 640 -11.35 6.86 13.51
CA ASN A 640 -11.54 7.65 14.72
C ASN A 640 -10.94 9.03 14.44
N ASP A 641 -11.55 10.08 14.99
CA ASP A 641 -11.16 11.48 14.73
C ASP A 641 -9.72 11.86 15.11
N ASN A 642 -8.96 10.95 15.76
CA ASN A 642 -7.52 11.09 16.00
C ASN A 642 -6.65 10.77 14.76
N ASP A 643 -7.24 10.32 13.65
CA ASP A 643 -6.54 9.96 12.41
C ASP A 643 -6.10 11.18 11.57
N ALA A 644 -5.95 12.34 12.21
CA ALA A 644 -5.39 13.56 11.62
C ALA A 644 -4.05 13.31 10.89
N SER A 645 -3.35 12.21 11.17
CA SER A 645 -2.10 11.83 10.50
C SER A 645 -2.25 11.26 9.09
N ILE A 646 -3.39 10.70 8.67
CA ILE A 646 -3.42 9.87 7.46
C ILE A 646 -3.58 10.67 6.15
N ILE A 647 -4.38 11.73 6.16
CA ILE A 647 -4.48 12.63 5.00
C ILE A 647 -3.17 13.43 4.86
N HIS A 648 -2.58 13.89 5.98
CA HIS A 648 -1.25 14.49 5.97
C HIS A 648 -0.20 13.51 5.46
N ALA A 649 -0.21 12.25 5.89
CA ALA A 649 0.69 11.22 5.39
C ALA A 649 0.55 11.04 3.87
N ALA A 650 -0.67 11.06 3.33
CA ALA A 650 -0.88 10.98 1.89
C ALA A 650 -0.27 12.18 1.16
N ILE A 651 -0.42 13.40 1.70
CA ILE A 651 0.19 14.62 1.16
C ILE A 651 1.72 14.56 1.24
N GLU A 652 2.25 14.12 2.38
CA GLU A 652 3.69 13.98 2.64
C GLU A 652 4.36 12.93 1.76
N SER A 653 3.61 11.91 1.31
CA SER A 653 4.13 10.84 0.46
C SER A 653 4.68 11.34 -0.87
N LYS A 654 4.17 12.48 -1.37
CA LYS A 654 4.48 13.04 -2.71
C LYS A 654 4.36 12.00 -3.84
N SER A 655 3.54 10.97 -3.64
CA SER A 655 3.28 9.94 -4.65
C SER A 655 2.60 10.54 -5.87
N SER A 656 2.89 10.02 -7.07
CA SER A 656 2.16 10.36 -8.30
C SER A 656 0.66 10.09 -8.19
N GLU A 657 0.28 9.16 -7.31
CA GLU A 657 -1.09 8.75 -7.05
C GLU A 657 -1.73 9.50 -5.85
N MET A 658 -1.04 10.50 -5.27
CA MET A 658 -1.47 11.25 -4.07
C MET A 658 -2.94 11.67 -4.15
N PHE A 659 -3.37 12.28 -5.25
CA PHE A 659 -4.75 12.74 -5.43
C PHE A 659 -5.78 11.60 -5.37
N LYS A 660 -5.47 10.44 -5.97
CA LYS A 660 -6.34 9.26 -5.93
C LYS A 660 -6.40 8.66 -4.53
N VAL A 661 -5.25 8.59 -3.85
CA VAL A 661 -5.17 8.14 -2.45
C VAL A 661 -6.00 9.04 -1.55
N ILE A 662 -5.84 10.37 -1.64
CA ILE A 662 -6.66 11.34 -0.87
C ILE A 662 -8.15 11.16 -1.19
N SER A 663 -8.52 10.94 -2.45
CA SER A 663 -9.93 10.72 -2.84
C SER A 663 -10.54 9.47 -2.23
N ILE A 664 -9.75 8.43 -1.97
CA ILE A 664 -10.24 7.20 -1.33
C ILE A 664 -10.28 7.40 0.19
N LEU A 665 -9.23 7.96 0.77
CA LEU A 665 -9.16 8.25 2.19
C LEU A 665 -10.25 9.24 2.62
N SER A 666 -10.64 10.22 1.79
CA SER A 666 -11.73 11.17 2.09
C SER A 666 -13.11 10.53 2.23
N LYS A 667 -13.29 9.30 1.72
CA LYS A 667 -14.52 8.52 1.94
C LYS A 667 -14.56 7.89 3.34
N TRP A 668 -13.41 7.82 4.00
CA TRP A 668 -13.21 7.09 5.24
C TRP A 668 -12.83 7.98 6.41
N PHE A 669 -12.22 9.13 6.14
CA PHE A 669 -11.64 10.04 7.12
C PHE A 669 -12.05 11.50 6.84
N ASN A 670 -12.11 12.31 7.89
CA ASN A 670 -12.45 13.73 7.81
C ASN A 670 -11.28 14.56 7.26
N LEU A 671 -11.54 15.36 6.21
CA LEU A 671 -10.55 16.20 5.54
C LEU A 671 -10.14 17.45 6.33
N ASP A 672 -10.85 17.80 7.40
CA ASP A 672 -10.56 18.96 8.25
C ASP A 672 -9.92 18.58 9.59
N ASN A 673 -9.51 17.32 9.78
CA ASN A 673 -8.77 16.92 10.97
C ASN A 673 -7.37 17.54 10.97
N SER A 674 -6.98 18.17 12.08
CA SER A 674 -5.74 18.95 12.18
C SER A 674 -4.67 18.26 13.02
N ILE A 675 -3.41 18.31 12.57
CA ILE A 675 -2.22 17.98 13.39
C ILE A 675 -1.59 19.29 13.84
N ASN A 676 -1.39 19.49 15.15
CA ASN A 676 -0.79 20.72 15.68
C ASN A 676 -1.48 22.01 15.16
N ASN A 677 -2.82 22.01 15.08
CA ASN A 677 -3.64 23.08 14.50
C ASN A 677 -3.42 23.35 13.00
N CYS A 678 -2.85 22.41 12.25
CA CYS A 678 -2.67 22.48 10.81
C CYS A 678 -3.56 21.44 10.11
N THR A 679 -4.55 21.90 9.33
CA THR A 679 -5.40 21.04 8.48
C THR A 679 -4.67 20.62 7.20
N PRO A 680 -5.16 19.61 6.45
CA PRO A 680 -4.64 19.28 5.13
C PRO A 680 -4.63 20.47 4.15
N LEU A 681 -5.65 21.35 4.23
CA LEU A 681 -5.70 22.56 3.41
C LEU A 681 -4.64 23.58 3.84
N ASP A 682 -4.39 23.72 5.14
CA ASP A 682 -3.28 24.54 5.65
C ASP A 682 -1.93 24.00 5.17
N LEU A 683 -1.73 22.68 5.19
CA LEU A 683 -0.51 22.05 4.70
C LEU A 683 -0.30 22.30 3.19
N ALA A 684 -1.36 22.24 2.39
CA ALA A 684 -1.31 22.59 0.97
C ALA A 684 -0.89 24.05 0.76
N CYS A 685 -1.45 24.97 1.56
CA CYS A 685 -1.09 26.39 1.56
C CYS A 685 0.38 26.62 1.95
N LEU A 686 0.85 26.00 3.05
CA LEU A 686 2.23 26.12 3.53
C LEU A 686 3.25 25.59 2.53
N ASN A 687 2.89 24.56 1.76
CA ASN A 687 3.71 23.99 0.69
C ASN A 687 3.58 24.75 -0.65
N ASN A 688 2.81 25.85 -0.71
CA ASN A 688 2.48 26.59 -1.94
C ASN A 688 1.95 25.70 -3.10
N ASN A 689 1.20 24.64 -2.77
CA ASN A 689 0.69 23.69 -3.77
C ASN A 689 -0.73 24.05 -4.24
N ILE A 690 -0.81 24.78 -5.36
CA ILE A 690 -2.06 25.29 -5.95
C ILE A 690 -3.02 24.16 -6.34
N GLU A 691 -2.52 23.11 -6.99
CA GLU A 691 -3.37 22.00 -7.45
C GLU A 691 -3.92 21.19 -6.28
N LEU A 692 -3.11 20.96 -5.23
CA LEU A 692 -3.59 20.34 -3.99
C LEU A 692 -4.62 21.20 -3.27
N PHE A 693 -4.42 22.52 -3.23
CA PHE A 693 -5.39 23.46 -2.66
C PHE A 693 -6.75 23.37 -3.38
N LYS A 694 -6.75 23.46 -4.72
CA LYS A 694 -7.97 23.32 -5.55
C LYS A 694 -8.64 21.98 -5.31
N PHE A 695 -7.86 20.90 -5.31
CA PHE A 695 -8.38 19.55 -5.14
C PHE A 695 -9.02 19.35 -3.76
N LEU A 696 -8.36 19.76 -2.68
CA LEU A 696 -8.90 19.63 -1.32
C LEU A 696 -10.19 20.42 -1.14
N ILE A 697 -10.26 21.66 -1.65
CA ILE A 697 -11.49 22.46 -1.65
C ILE A 697 -12.60 21.77 -2.46
N SER A 698 -12.26 21.18 -3.61
CA SER A 698 -13.23 20.42 -4.43
C SER A 698 -13.73 19.14 -3.74
N LEU A 699 -13.06 18.67 -2.69
CA LEU A 699 -13.56 17.57 -1.86
C LEU A 699 -14.31 18.06 -0.61
N GLY A 700 -14.47 19.38 -0.44
CA GLY A 700 -15.15 20.02 0.69
C GLY A 700 -14.26 20.33 1.89
N ALA A 701 -12.93 20.24 1.77
CA ALA A 701 -12.01 20.58 2.84
C ALA A 701 -11.89 22.10 3.04
N GLY A 702 -11.58 22.54 4.25
CA GLY A 702 -11.25 23.93 4.58
C GLY A 702 -12.15 24.57 5.62
N SER A 703 -13.14 23.85 6.16
CA SER A 703 -14.08 24.40 7.14
C SER A 703 -13.39 24.82 8.45
N LYS A 704 -12.28 24.16 8.79
CA LYS A 704 -11.44 24.47 9.97
C LYS A 704 -10.09 25.09 9.61
N ALA A 705 -9.81 25.34 8.33
CA ALA A 705 -8.54 25.91 7.89
C ALA A 705 -8.32 27.32 8.45
N SER A 706 -7.05 27.64 8.72
CA SER A 706 -6.65 28.92 9.27
C SER A 706 -6.70 30.02 8.20
N TYR A 707 -7.53 31.04 8.42
CA TYR A 707 -7.62 32.16 7.47
C TYR A 707 -6.27 32.86 7.26
N VAL A 708 -5.41 32.91 8.30
CA VAL A 708 -4.08 33.54 8.21
C VAL A 708 -3.18 32.75 7.26
N VAL A 709 -3.23 31.43 7.33
CA VAL A 709 -2.43 30.54 6.45
C VAL A 709 -2.93 30.66 5.01
N VAL A 710 -4.24 30.59 4.80
CA VAL A 710 -4.84 30.74 3.46
C VAL A 710 -4.54 32.13 2.88
N GLU A 711 -4.59 33.18 3.70
CA GLU A 711 -4.27 34.54 3.26
C GLU A 711 -2.81 34.70 2.85
N ASN A 712 -1.87 34.21 3.66
CA ASN A 712 -0.44 34.30 3.35
C ASN A 712 -0.11 33.53 2.07
N PHE A 713 -0.72 32.35 1.88
CA PHE A 713 -0.65 31.62 0.62
C PHE A 713 -1.21 32.43 -0.53
N TYR A 714 -2.43 32.97 -0.43
CA TYR A 714 -3.02 33.75 -1.51
C TYR A 714 -2.19 35.00 -1.88
N LYS A 715 -1.56 35.65 -0.89
CA LYS A 715 -0.66 36.79 -1.11
C LYS A 715 0.63 36.41 -1.84
N SER A 716 1.17 35.21 -1.62
CA SER A 716 2.40 34.75 -2.28
C SER A 716 2.22 34.46 -3.78
N LEU A 717 0.97 34.32 -4.25
CA LEU A 717 0.65 33.98 -5.63
C LEU A 717 0.74 35.17 -6.60
N THR A 718 1.18 34.87 -7.81
CA THR A 718 1.10 35.76 -8.99
C THR A 718 -0.36 35.94 -9.44
N ASN A 719 -0.63 36.94 -10.28
CA ASN A 719 -1.99 37.19 -10.78
C ASN A 719 -2.54 36.01 -11.60
N ASP A 720 -1.72 35.39 -12.45
CA ASP A 720 -2.14 34.23 -13.26
C ASP A 720 -2.51 33.03 -12.37
N GLN A 721 -1.72 32.79 -11.30
CA GLN A 721 -2.02 31.76 -10.31
C GLN A 721 -3.31 32.05 -9.54
N LYS A 722 -3.59 33.32 -9.21
CA LYS A 722 -4.85 33.72 -8.57
C LYS A 722 -6.06 33.49 -9.49
N LEU A 723 -5.93 33.74 -10.80
CA LEU A 723 -6.99 33.43 -11.76
C LEU A 723 -7.35 31.94 -11.75
N LEU A 724 -6.36 31.04 -11.63
CA LEU A 724 -6.60 29.60 -11.52
C LEU A 724 -7.35 29.18 -10.25
N LEU A 725 -7.40 30.04 -9.23
CA LEU A 725 -8.08 29.77 -7.97
C LEU A 725 -9.50 30.32 -7.90
N LYS A 726 -9.99 31.06 -8.90
CA LYS A 726 -11.30 31.73 -8.86
C LYS A 726 -12.42 30.82 -8.34
N ASP A 727 -12.62 29.68 -8.98
CA ASP A 727 -13.70 28.74 -8.61
C ASP A 727 -13.51 28.16 -7.20
N SER A 728 -12.26 27.95 -6.78
CA SER A 728 -11.94 27.46 -5.44
C SER A 728 -12.18 28.53 -4.37
N ILE A 729 -11.92 29.80 -4.67
CA ILE A 729 -12.26 30.93 -3.79
C ILE A 729 -13.77 31.07 -3.67
N GLU A 730 -14.51 30.94 -4.77
CA GLU A 730 -15.98 30.91 -4.77
C GLU A 730 -16.53 29.77 -3.88
N LEU A 731 -16.00 28.55 -3.99
CA LEU A 731 -16.34 27.43 -3.11
C LEU A 731 -15.97 27.69 -1.65
N LEU A 732 -14.84 28.35 -1.39
CA LEU A 732 -14.41 28.70 -0.04
C LEU A 732 -15.40 29.64 0.66
N TYR A 733 -16.15 30.49 -0.05
CA TYR A 733 -17.25 31.28 0.57
C TYR A 733 -18.33 30.39 1.18
N HIS A 734 -18.55 29.19 0.65
CA HIS A 734 -19.51 28.24 1.21
C HIS A 734 -18.90 27.42 2.33
N ILE A 735 -17.65 26.98 2.18
CA ILE A 735 -16.96 26.09 3.13
C ILE A 735 -16.48 26.85 4.38
N ASN A 736 -15.85 28.01 4.19
CA ASN A 736 -15.29 28.84 5.25
C ASN A 736 -15.49 30.35 4.95
N PRO A 737 -16.72 30.87 5.21
CA PRO A 737 -17.07 32.24 4.85
C PRO A 737 -16.18 33.30 5.53
N LYS A 738 -15.59 32.99 6.70
CA LYS A 738 -14.69 33.91 7.42
C LYS A 738 -13.37 34.08 6.67
N SER A 739 -12.77 32.99 6.20
CA SER A 739 -11.55 33.04 5.38
C SER A 739 -11.79 33.80 4.08
N ALA A 740 -12.92 33.53 3.40
CA ALA A 740 -13.28 34.25 2.18
C ALA A 740 -13.52 35.76 2.40
N TRP A 741 -14.15 36.14 3.52
CA TRP A 741 -14.29 37.54 3.94
C TRP A 741 -12.92 38.21 4.11
N LYS A 742 -12.02 37.59 4.90
CA LYS A 742 -10.68 38.13 5.18
C LYS A 742 -9.84 38.27 3.92
N LEU A 743 -9.88 37.28 3.02
CA LEU A 743 -9.23 37.34 1.71
C LEU A 743 -9.74 38.53 0.88
N SER A 744 -11.06 38.67 0.76
CA SER A 744 -11.67 39.77 -0.02
C SER A 744 -11.32 41.13 0.56
N LEU A 745 -11.40 41.26 1.89
CA LEU A 745 -11.08 42.48 2.61
C LEU A 745 -9.61 42.87 2.40
N ASN A 746 -8.68 41.95 2.57
CA ASN A 746 -7.25 42.23 2.48
C ASN A 746 -6.77 42.39 1.02
N TYR A 747 -7.45 41.78 0.06
CA TYR A 747 -7.16 41.96 -1.37
C TYR A 747 -7.68 43.30 -1.91
N LEU A 748 -8.97 43.60 -1.70
CA LEU A 748 -9.59 44.81 -2.25
C LEU A 748 -9.28 46.06 -1.44
N LEU A 749 -9.09 45.92 -0.13
CA LEU A 749 -8.77 46.97 0.83
C LEU A 749 -7.48 46.63 1.61
N PRO A 750 -6.31 46.60 0.94
CA PRO A 750 -5.04 46.34 1.61
C PRO A 750 -4.77 47.34 2.73
N MET A 751 -3.93 46.94 3.68
CA MET A 751 -3.44 47.83 4.73
C MET A 751 -2.78 49.07 4.12
N GLN A 752 -2.91 50.20 4.81
CA GLN A 752 -2.52 51.50 4.27
C GLN A 752 -1.05 51.52 3.81
N THR A 753 -0.85 51.75 2.51
CA THR A 753 0.46 52.00 1.89
C THR A 753 0.57 53.38 1.26
N SER A 754 -0.56 54.08 1.08
CA SER A 754 -0.62 55.41 0.45
C SER A 754 -1.46 56.41 1.26
N THR A 755 -1.34 57.68 0.92
CA THR A 755 -2.10 58.78 1.54
C THR A 755 -3.43 59.09 0.86
N ASN A 756 -3.71 58.49 -0.31
CA ASN A 756 -4.94 58.70 -1.06
C ASN A 756 -5.93 57.55 -0.82
N PHE A 757 -7.24 57.81 -0.95
CA PHE A 757 -8.30 56.78 -0.85
C PHE A 757 -8.31 55.98 0.47
N ILE A 758 -8.09 56.67 1.59
CA ILE A 758 -8.00 56.07 2.91
C ILE A 758 -9.38 55.66 3.43
N ILE A 759 -9.43 54.49 4.04
CA ILE A 759 -10.56 53.95 4.80
C ILE A 759 -10.03 53.59 6.18
N LYS A 760 -10.56 54.24 7.23
CA LYS A 760 -10.29 53.81 8.61
C LYS A 760 -11.35 52.78 8.98
N THR A 761 -10.98 51.64 9.55
CA THR A 761 -11.95 50.64 10.04
C THR A 761 -11.89 50.54 11.56
N ALA A 762 -12.97 50.09 12.20
CA ALA A 762 -13.06 50.03 13.65
C ALA A 762 -12.06 49.01 14.25
N SER A 763 -11.94 47.84 13.65
CA SER A 763 -11.20 46.68 14.17
C SER A 763 -10.20 46.10 13.17
N GLU A 764 -10.31 46.47 11.89
CA GLU A 764 -9.54 45.89 10.79
C GLU A 764 -8.37 46.78 10.32
N GLY A 765 -7.99 47.80 11.10
CA GLY A 765 -6.89 48.72 10.80
C GLY A 765 -7.22 49.82 9.78
N THR A 766 -6.22 50.63 9.42
CA THR A 766 -6.37 51.63 8.35
C THR A 766 -6.01 51.01 7.00
N ARG A 767 -6.88 51.19 6.01
CA ARG A 767 -6.86 50.54 4.71
C ARG A 767 -6.89 51.56 3.57
N THR A 768 -6.54 51.11 2.37
CA THR A 768 -6.50 51.95 1.16
C THR A 768 -7.27 51.25 0.04
N ILE A 769 -8.02 52.00 -0.78
CA ILE A 769 -8.54 51.47 -2.05
C ILE A 769 -7.43 51.52 -3.10
N ALA A 770 -7.09 50.34 -3.66
CA ALA A 770 -5.87 50.15 -4.45
C ALA A 770 -5.75 51.04 -5.70
N ASN A 771 -6.87 51.42 -6.34
CA ASN A 771 -6.86 52.27 -7.52
C ASN A 771 -8.08 53.21 -7.61
N ARG A 772 -7.99 54.17 -8.52
CA ARG A 772 -9.01 55.22 -8.72
C ARG A 772 -10.30 54.69 -9.33
N ASP A 773 -10.25 53.61 -10.11
CA ASP A 773 -11.45 53.03 -10.73
C ASP A 773 -12.36 52.40 -9.69
N LEU A 774 -11.78 51.67 -8.73
CA LEU A 774 -12.51 51.15 -7.57
C LEU A 774 -13.07 52.28 -6.70
N TRP A 775 -12.33 53.39 -6.54
CA TRP A 775 -12.85 54.58 -5.86
C TRP A 775 -14.05 55.20 -6.58
N ASN A 776 -13.98 55.31 -7.91
CA ASN A 776 -15.07 55.85 -8.75
C ASN A 776 -16.31 54.94 -8.75
N ASN A 777 -16.18 53.65 -8.40
CA ASN A 777 -17.32 52.77 -8.20
C ASN A 777 -18.12 53.13 -6.93
N LEU A 778 -17.47 53.71 -5.92
CA LEU A 778 -18.10 54.16 -4.69
C LEU A 778 -18.69 55.56 -4.79
N PHE A 779 -18.02 56.47 -5.51
CA PHE A 779 -18.38 57.90 -5.55
C PHE A 779 -18.60 58.41 -6.97
N TYR A 780 -19.63 59.25 -7.14
CA TYR A 780 -19.84 60.08 -8.33
C TYR A 780 -19.90 61.55 -7.89
N GLN A 781 -19.03 62.41 -8.46
CA GLN A 781 -18.90 63.82 -8.07
C GLN A 781 -18.78 64.02 -6.54
N ASN A 782 -17.93 63.21 -5.89
CA ASN A 782 -17.72 63.19 -4.44
C ASN A 782 -18.94 62.84 -3.57
N LYS A 783 -20.03 62.32 -4.17
CA LYS A 783 -21.20 61.79 -3.44
C LYS A 783 -21.29 60.27 -3.57
N PRO A 784 -21.71 59.53 -2.52
CA PRO A 784 -21.88 58.08 -2.61
C PRO A 784 -22.87 57.67 -3.70
N LYS A 785 -22.48 56.74 -4.56
CA LYS A 785 -23.31 56.22 -5.65
C LYS A 785 -24.39 55.28 -5.10
N LYS A 786 -25.66 55.43 -5.49
CA LYS A 786 -26.72 54.47 -5.15
C LYS A 786 -26.85 53.43 -6.27
N SER A 787 -26.28 52.24 -6.07
CA SER A 787 -26.35 51.13 -7.05
C SER A 787 -27.35 50.04 -6.69
N ASN A 788 -27.82 50.00 -5.45
CA ASN A 788 -28.83 49.05 -5.00
C ASN A 788 -30.21 49.43 -5.53
N ILE A 789 -30.97 48.42 -5.97
CA ILE A 789 -32.35 48.56 -6.46
C ILE A 789 -33.31 48.78 -5.29
N TYR A 790 -33.14 48.01 -4.21
CA TYR A 790 -33.97 48.04 -3.00
C TYR A 790 -33.31 48.86 -1.88
N GLY A 791 -34.12 49.48 -1.03
CA GLY A 791 -33.67 50.27 0.13
C GLY A 791 -33.44 51.77 -0.13
N SER A 792 -33.41 52.55 0.95
CA SER A 792 -33.31 54.01 0.91
C SER A 792 -31.87 54.54 0.83
N ARG A 793 -30.91 53.82 1.43
CA ARG A 793 -29.48 54.20 1.52
C ARG A 793 -28.68 53.84 0.28
N SER A 794 -27.52 54.48 0.12
CA SER A 794 -26.57 54.18 -0.96
C SER A 794 -25.70 52.99 -0.57
N VAL A 795 -25.81 51.90 -1.34
CA VAL A 795 -25.02 50.67 -1.15
C VAL A 795 -24.24 50.31 -2.42
N PRO A 796 -23.18 51.08 -2.78
CA PRO A 796 -22.24 50.71 -3.82
C PRO A 796 -21.40 49.49 -3.44
N PHE A 797 -20.69 48.95 -4.42
CA PHE A 797 -19.74 47.85 -4.22
C PHE A 797 -18.47 48.08 -5.04
N ILE A 798 -17.39 47.44 -4.59
CA ILE A 798 -16.18 47.24 -5.39
C ILE A 798 -16.01 45.75 -5.64
N GLN A 799 -15.50 45.38 -6.80
CA GLN A 799 -15.27 43.99 -7.16
C GLN A 799 -14.09 43.84 -8.10
N ASP A 800 -13.44 42.69 -8.02
CA ASP A 800 -12.58 42.14 -9.06
C ASP A 800 -13.29 40.91 -9.64
N VAL A 801 -13.84 41.06 -10.84
CA VAL A 801 -14.63 40.00 -11.51
C VAL A 801 -13.75 38.84 -11.96
N ASN A 802 -12.47 39.09 -12.23
CA ASN A 802 -11.54 38.07 -12.70
C ASN A 802 -11.11 37.15 -11.57
N LEU A 803 -11.04 37.66 -10.34
CA LEU A 803 -10.61 36.91 -9.15
C LEU A 803 -11.75 36.56 -8.18
N GLY A 804 -12.98 36.99 -8.46
CA GLY A 804 -14.16 36.62 -7.66
C GLY A 804 -14.29 37.38 -6.33
N HIS A 805 -13.54 38.46 -6.11
CA HIS A 805 -13.63 39.25 -4.88
C HIS A 805 -14.67 40.36 -5.00
N LYS A 806 -15.50 40.54 -3.96
CA LYS A 806 -16.51 41.61 -3.92
C LYS A 806 -16.81 42.07 -2.49
N LEU A 807 -16.99 43.37 -2.31
CA LEU A 807 -17.37 44.01 -1.04
C LEU A 807 -18.45 45.08 -1.28
N TYR A 808 -19.47 45.10 -0.42
CA TYR A 808 -20.51 46.14 -0.42
C TYR A 808 -20.22 47.21 0.62
N PHE A 809 -20.64 48.45 0.36
CA PHE A 809 -20.40 49.61 1.21
C PHE A 809 -21.74 50.29 1.49
N LYS A 810 -22.36 50.07 2.64
CA LYS A 810 -23.60 50.76 3.04
C LYS A 810 -23.23 52.09 3.70
N PHE A 811 -23.45 53.20 2.98
CA PHE A 811 -23.18 54.55 3.48
C PHE A 811 -24.30 55.03 4.42
N GLU A 812 -23.91 55.71 5.49
CA GLU A 812 -24.81 56.20 6.55
C GLU A 812 -25.78 55.11 7.06
N PRO A 813 -25.26 53.95 7.51
CA PRO A 813 -26.10 52.89 8.07
C PRO A 813 -26.85 53.42 9.29
N GLN A 814 -28.12 53.03 9.49
CA GLN A 814 -28.95 53.65 10.53
C GLN A 814 -28.50 53.24 11.94
N PHE A 815 -28.28 51.94 12.16
CA PHE A 815 -27.82 51.35 13.43
C PHE A 815 -26.74 50.28 13.18
N PRO A 816 -25.53 50.66 12.73
CA PRO A 816 -24.45 49.70 12.46
C PRO A 816 -24.09 48.83 13.68
N GLY A 817 -24.17 49.37 14.90
CA GLY A 817 -23.94 48.59 16.12
C GLY A 817 -24.93 47.44 16.34
N ILE A 818 -26.18 47.60 15.91
CA ILE A 818 -27.22 46.56 16.02
C ILE A 818 -26.98 45.46 14.98
N GLU A 819 -26.64 45.82 13.75
CA GLU A 819 -26.28 44.86 12.69
C GLU A 819 -25.19 43.89 13.15
N LEU A 820 -24.13 44.45 13.73
CA LEU A 820 -22.99 43.69 14.24
C LEU A 820 -23.36 42.85 15.45
N SER A 821 -24.25 43.38 16.32
CA SER A 821 -24.75 42.65 17.48
C SER A 821 -25.50 41.38 17.07
N VAL A 822 -26.38 41.47 16.06
CA VAL A 822 -27.10 40.32 15.49
C VAL A 822 -26.13 39.34 14.84
N THR A 823 -25.20 39.84 14.02
CA THR A 823 -24.20 39.01 13.34
C THR A 823 -23.31 38.25 14.33
N ALA A 824 -22.80 38.92 15.37
CA ALA A 824 -21.96 38.32 16.40
C ALA A 824 -22.73 37.28 17.23
N LEU A 825 -23.98 37.55 17.60
CA LEU A 825 -24.82 36.60 18.34
C LEU A 825 -25.10 35.35 17.48
N GLY A 826 -25.43 35.55 16.20
CA GLY A 826 -25.65 34.49 15.24
C GLY A 826 -24.44 33.57 15.08
N GLN A 827 -23.24 34.17 14.95
CA GLN A 827 -21.98 33.43 14.89
C GLN A 827 -21.73 32.60 16.14
N GLN A 828 -21.99 33.17 17.33
CA GLN A 828 -21.86 32.43 18.56
C GLN A 828 -22.85 31.26 18.60
N LEU A 829 -24.13 31.46 18.26
CA LEU A 829 -25.15 30.42 18.40
C LEU A 829 -25.12 29.36 17.30
N PHE A 830 -25.11 29.78 16.04
CA PHE A 830 -25.39 28.92 14.88
C PHE A 830 -24.30 28.95 13.80
N GLY A 831 -23.26 29.77 13.97
CA GLY A 831 -22.23 30.01 12.95
C GLY A 831 -22.68 31.04 11.91
N TYR A 832 -22.36 30.80 10.64
CA TYR A 832 -22.60 31.78 9.58
C TYR A 832 -24.09 31.85 9.18
N ILE A 833 -24.78 32.91 9.58
CA ILE A 833 -26.19 33.20 9.22
C ILE A 833 -26.38 34.60 8.62
N SER A 834 -25.42 35.48 8.83
CA SER A 834 -25.37 36.86 8.35
C SER A 834 -23.96 37.12 7.79
N PRO A 835 -23.80 37.94 6.75
CA PRO A 835 -22.50 38.31 6.21
C PRO A 835 -21.59 38.91 7.26
N PHE A 836 -20.30 38.63 7.17
CA PHE A 836 -19.33 39.39 7.96
C PHE A 836 -19.36 40.86 7.52
N SER A 837 -19.30 41.77 8.49
CA SER A 837 -19.31 43.19 8.23
C SER A 837 -18.32 43.91 9.13
N GLU A 838 -17.91 45.10 8.69
CA GLU A 838 -17.00 45.96 9.41
C GLU A 838 -17.37 47.44 9.21
N LEU A 839 -17.48 48.18 10.32
CA LEU A 839 -17.71 49.62 10.30
C LEU A 839 -16.41 50.35 9.94
N ALA A 840 -16.57 51.33 9.07
CA ALA A 840 -15.49 52.14 8.55
C ALA A 840 -15.87 53.63 8.48
N SER A 841 -14.85 54.47 8.37
CA SER A 841 -14.92 55.89 8.14
C SER A 841 -14.20 56.22 6.82
N ILE A 842 -14.94 56.79 5.88
CA ILE A 842 -14.41 57.32 4.61
C ILE A 842 -14.72 58.82 4.60
N ASN A 843 -13.69 59.66 4.69
CA ASN A 843 -13.85 61.12 4.83
C ASN A 843 -14.81 61.50 5.99
N GLU A 844 -14.68 60.82 7.13
CA GLU A 844 -15.55 60.97 8.31
C GLU A 844 -17.03 60.59 8.09
N ILE A 845 -17.37 60.00 6.93
CA ILE A 845 -18.70 59.44 6.65
C ILE A 845 -18.71 57.98 7.17
N PRO A 846 -19.68 57.59 8.02
CA PRO A 846 -19.84 56.21 8.44
C PRO A 846 -20.24 55.30 7.27
N VAL A 847 -19.53 54.20 7.12
CA VAL A 847 -19.77 53.20 6.09
C VAL A 847 -19.68 51.81 6.68
N LEU A 848 -20.72 50.99 6.50
CA LEU A 848 -20.65 49.58 6.86
C LEU A 848 -20.19 48.77 5.63
N ILE A 849 -18.99 48.20 5.72
CA ILE A 849 -18.44 47.31 4.70
C ILE A 849 -19.01 45.91 4.97
N SER A 850 -19.59 45.25 3.98
CA SER A 850 -20.21 43.94 4.14
C SER A 850 -19.69 42.94 3.12
N GLN A 851 -19.52 41.69 3.56
CA GLN A 851 -19.15 40.56 2.73
C GLN A 851 -20.19 40.37 1.62
N ALA A 852 -19.72 40.17 0.39
CA ALA A 852 -20.62 39.80 -0.69
C ALA A 852 -21.22 38.40 -0.47
N VAL A 853 -22.53 38.29 -0.66
CA VAL A 853 -23.25 37.02 -0.68
C VAL A 853 -23.60 36.67 -2.12
N ILE A 854 -23.27 35.44 -2.52
CA ILE A 854 -23.64 34.90 -3.82
C ILE A 854 -25.11 34.47 -3.75
N GLY A 855 -25.97 35.01 -4.60
CA GLY A 855 -27.39 34.64 -4.65
C GLY A 855 -28.29 35.75 -5.19
N GLU A 856 -29.59 35.51 -5.14
CA GLU A 856 -30.63 36.44 -5.56
C GLU A 856 -31.45 36.93 -4.34
N PRO A 857 -31.88 38.20 -4.30
CA PRO A 857 -32.80 38.69 -3.27
C PRO A 857 -34.09 37.85 -3.22
N LEU A 858 -34.65 37.66 -2.02
CA LEU A 858 -35.85 36.85 -1.81
C LEU A 858 -37.04 37.37 -2.64
N ASN A 859 -37.20 38.69 -2.78
CA ASN A 859 -38.21 39.27 -3.67
C ASN A 859 -38.12 38.71 -5.10
N ASP A 860 -36.92 38.70 -5.67
CA ASP A 860 -36.70 38.26 -7.05
C ASP A 860 -36.94 36.75 -7.19
N VAL A 861 -36.55 35.97 -6.18
CA VAL A 861 -36.82 34.52 -6.14
C VAL A 861 -38.30 34.23 -6.06
N LEU A 862 -39.07 34.91 -5.21
CA LEU A 862 -40.51 34.69 -5.12
C LEU A 862 -41.25 35.04 -6.41
N LEU A 863 -40.75 36.03 -7.16
CA LEU A 863 -41.36 36.46 -8.42
C LEU A 863 -40.96 35.57 -9.62
N LYS A 864 -39.71 35.11 -9.66
CA LYS A 864 -39.16 34.38 -10.84
C LYS A 864 -39.08 32.87 -10.64
N TYR A 865 -38.77 32.41 -9.44
CA TYR A 865 -38.41 31.02 -9.11
C TYR A 865 -38.98 30.57 -7.74
N PRO A 866 -40.31 30.69 -7.50
CA PRO A 866 -40.91 30.44 -6.18
C PRO A 866 -40.69 29.00 -5.67
N GLU A 867 -40.50 28.03 -6.57
CA GLU A 867 -40.20 26.64 -6.24
C GLU A 867 -38.90 26.45 -5.45
N ARG A 868 -37.92 27.37 -5.60
CA ARG A 868 -36.65 27.31 -4.86
C ARG A 868 -36.82 27.45 -3.35
N ILE A 869 -37.92 28.04 -2.89
CA ILE A 869 -38.23 28.12 -1.45
C ILE A 869 -38.43 26.72 -0.84
N ASN A 870 -38.97 25.77 -1.60
CA ASN A 870 -39.14 24.39 -1.16
C ASN A 870 -37.82 23.59 -1.17
N GLN A 871 -36.77 24.14 -1.78
CA GLN A 871 -35.42 23.56 -1.87
C GLN A 871 -34.44 24.19 -0.86
N LEU A 872 -34.94 24.99 0.08
CA LEU A 872 -34.12 25.55 1.15
C LEU A 872 -33.60 24.44 2.06
N ASP A 873 -32.30 24.49 2.33
CA ASP A 873 -31.62 23.63 3.28
C ASP A 873 -32.32 23.73 4.67
N PRO A 874 -32.84 22.61 5.20
CA PRO A 874 -33.60 22.61 6.46
C PRO A 874 -32.82 23.20 7.64
N SER A 875 -31.49 23.00 7.68
CA SER A 875 -30.64 23.55 8.74
C SER A 875 -30.57 25.08 8.63
N SER A 876 -30.29 25.61 7.44
CA SER A 876 -30.20 27.04 7.16
C SER A 876 -31.49 27.79 7.51
N ILE A 877 -32.64 27.33 7.00
CA ILE A 877 -33.92 28.00 7.29
C ILE A 877 -34.29 27.89 8.78
N SER A 878 -34.01 26.76 9.42
CA SER A 878 -34.31 26.58 10.85
C SER A 878 -33.49 27.54 11.73
N LYS A 879 -32.19 27.68 11.46
CA LYS A 879 -31.32 28.66 12.13
C LYS A 879 -31.82 30.10 11.93
N MET A 880 -32.21 30.45 10.71
CA MET A 880 -32.71 31.80 10.37
C MET A 880 -34.03 32.13 11.08
N LEU A 881 -34.96 31.18 11.13
CA LEU A 881 -36.24 31.32 11.82
C LEU A 881 -36.05 31.51 13.33
N VAL A 882 -35.25 30.65 13.96
CA VAL A 882 -34.97 30.75 15.40
C VAL A 882 -34.21 32.03 15.73
N MET A 883 -33.25 32.44 14.90
CA MET A 883 -32.56 33.72 15.07
C MET A 883 -33.53 34.90 15.03
N SER A 884 -34.50 34.88 14.12
CA SER A 884 -35.51 35.93 14.01
C SER A 884 -36.44 35.99 15.23
N MET A 885 -36.72 34.86 15.89
CA MET A 885 -37.47 34.81 17.16
C MET A 885 -36.68 35.40 18.33
N LEU A 886 -35.36 35.24 18.32
CA LEU A 886 -34.48 35.79 19.35
C LEU A 886 -34.30 37.29 19.17
N CYS A 887 -34.03 37.73 17.94
CA CYS A 887 -33.69 39.10 17.61
C CYS A 887 -34.87 40.00 17.27
N ASN A 888 -36.09 39.50 17.02
CA ASN A 888 -37.28 40.35 16.83
C ASN A 888 -37.07 41.50 15.81
N PRO A 889 -36.85 41.21 14.51
CA PRO A 889 -36.69 42.25 13.50
C PRO A 889 -38.00 43.01 13.27
N ALA A 890 -37.96 44.34 13.12
CA ALA A 890 -39.09 45.17 12.65
C ALA A 890 -39.06 45.46 11.15
N ASP A 891 -38.00 45.06 10.45
CA ASP A 891 -37.84 45.28 9.01
C ASP A 891 -37.36 44.01 8.29
N GLY A 892 -37.92 42.85 8.61
CA GLY A 892 -37.64 41.61 7.89
C GLY A 892 -38.39 41.54 6.55
N ASN A 893 -38.14 42.49 5.65
CA ASN A 893 -38.84 42.62 4.36
C ASN A 893 -38.22 41.71 3.26
N LEU A 894 -38.85 41.66 2.08
CA LEU A 894 -38.42 40.77 0.98
C LEU A 894 -37.06 41.12 0.36
N GLY A 895 -36.58 42.35 0.54
CA GLY A 895 -35.28 42.82 0.08
C GLY A 895 -34.12 42.49 1.02
N ASN A 896 -34.40 42.11 2.28
CA ASN A 896 -33.40 41.95 3.33
C ASN A 896 -32.87 40.50 3.47
N TYR A 897 -33.28 39.60 2.56
CA TYR A 897 -32.83 38.22 2.53
C TYR A 897 -32.30 37.84 1.14
N ILE A 898 -31.22 37.07 1.10
CA ILE A 898 -30.67 36.48 -0.13
C ILE A 898 -30.83 34.96 -0.08
N ILE A 899 -31.28 34.40 -1.20
CA ILE A 899 -31.32 32.97 -1.45
C ILE A 899 -30.07 32.60 -2.25
N SER A 900 -29.20 31.84 -1.60
CA SER A 900 -27.86 31.50 -2.07
C SER A 900 -27.78 30.02 -2.44
N PRO A 901 -27.33 29.64 -3.64
CA PRO A 901 -27.19 28.23 -4.02
C PRO A 901 -26.12 27.53 -3.18
N ILE A 902 -26.28 26.25 -2.91
CA ILE A 902 -25.26 25.39 -2.31
C ILE A 902 -24.62 24.58 -3.45
N PRO A 903 -23.32 24.73 -3.72
CA PRO A 903 -22.65 24.02 -4.81
C PRO A 903 -22.85 22.50 -4.77
N ASN A 904 -23.12 21.87 -5.93
CA ASN A 904 -23.33 20.42 -6.06
C ASN A 904 -22.16 19.58 -5.52
N VAL A 905 -20.94 20.12 -5.57
CA VAL A 905 -19.75 19.49 -4.98
C VAL A 905 -19.91 19.25 -3.47
N LEU A 906 -20.65 20.13 -2.79
CA LEU A 906 -20.98 20.02 -1.37
C LEU A 906 -22.31 19.28 -1.14
N ASN A 907 -23.20 19.26 -2.13
CA ASN A 907 -24.50 18.58 -2.05
C ASN A 907 -24.62 17.41 -3.03
N LYS A 908 -24.40 16.19 -2.53
CA LYS A 908 -24.18 14.98 -3.33
C LYS A 908 -25.34 14.50 -4.21
N LYS A 909 -26.55 15.10 -4.19
CA LYS A 909 -27.71 14.56 -4.96
C LYS A 909 -28.80 15.53 -5.47
N THR A 910 -28.93 16.77 -5.00
CA THR A 910 -29.99 17.71 -5.45
C THR A 910 -29.54 19.17 -5.39
N GLU A 911 -30.11 20.06 -6.20
CA GLU A 911 -29.93 21.51 -5.98
C GLU A 911 -30.55 21.91 -4.64
N SER A 912 -29.79 22.59 -3.79
CA SER A 912 -30.28 23.15 -2.53
C SER A 912 -29.82 24.58 -2.34
N TYR A 913 -30.55 25.33 -1.52
CA TYR A 913 -30.33 26.75 -1.32
C TYR A 913 -30.28 27.08 0.18
N LYS A 914 -29.46 28.05 0.58
CA LYS A 914 -29.46 28.63 1.92
C LYS A 914 -30.06 30.03 1.91
N ILE A 915 -30.66 30.43 3.02
CA ILE A 915 -31.17 31.79 3.21
C ILE A 915 -30.21 32.57 4.11
N ILE A 916 -29.89 33.81 3.71
CA ILE A 916 -28.96 34.69 4.43
C ILE A 916 -29.63 36.03 4.66
N SER A 917 -29.60 36.54 5.90
CA SER A 917 -30.07 37.89 6.23
C SER A 917 -28.97 38.89 5.95
N ILE A 918 -29.27 39.99 5.26
CA ILE A 918 -28.26 40.99 4.86
C ILE A 918 -28.48 42.38 5.49
N ASP A 919 -29.62 42.61 6.14
CA ASP A 919 -29.92 43.86 6.85
C ASP A 919 -30.74 43.59 8.11
N ASN A 920 -30.12 43.85 9.26
CA ASN A 920 -30.58 43.54 10.60
C ASN A 920 -30.53 44.78 11.53
N ASP A 921 -30.37 45.99 10.99
CA ASP A 921 -30.20 47.22 11.77
C ASP A 921 -31.46 47.61 12.60
N GLN A 922 -32.64 47.11 12.22
CA GLN A 922 -33.91 47.24 12.95
C GLN A 922 -34.28 45.99 13.79
N ALA A 923 -33.30 45.38 14.46
CA ALA A 923 -33.53 44.29 15.41
C ALA A 923 -33.83 44.75 16.85
N PHE A 924 -34.14 43.78 17.70
CA PHE A 924 -34.47 43.84 19.13
C PHE A 924 -35.73 44.65 19.46
N MET A 925 -36.77 44.47 18.65
CA MET A 925 -38.01 45.24 18.76
C MET A 925 -39.03 44.59 19.72
N PRO A 926 -39.95 45.37 20.30
CA PRO A 926 -41.00 44.81 21.14
C PRO A 926 -41.97 43.93 20.33
N PRO A 927 -42.61 42.94 20.95
CA PRO A 927 -43.52 42.02 20.27
C PRO A 927 -44.83 42.66 19.80
N ARG A 928 -45.23 43.78 20.42
CA ARG A 928 -46.47 44.50 20.12
C ARG A 928 -46.22 45.99 20.03
N CYS A 929 -46.89 46.62 19.08
CA CYS A 929 -47.00 48.07 18.94
C CYS A 929 -47.65 48.70 20.19
N LYS A 930 -47.07 49.80 20.68
CA LYS A 930 -47.57 50.64 21.78
C LYS A 930 -47.71 52.09 21.30
N GLU A 931 -48.46 52.90 22.04
CA GLU A 931 -48.54 54.34 21.77
C GLU A 931 -47.30 55.05 22.34
N LEU A 932 -46.63 55.83 21.49
CA LEU A 932 -45.50 56.69 21.84
C LEU A 932 -45.89 58.15 21.60
N LYS A 933 -45.11 59.07 22.18
CA LYS A 933 -45.25 60.51 21.89
C LYS A 933 -45.05 60.83 20.40
N SER A 934 -44.25 60.03 19.70
CA SER A 934 -43.95 60.17 18.27
C SER A 934 -44.88 59.37 17.34
N GLY A 935 -45.94 58.75 17.87
CA GLY A 935 -46.88 57.91 17.13
C GLY A 935 -46.90 56.46 17.62
N LEU A 936 -47.29 55.53 16.76
CA LEU A 936 -47.30 54.10 17.11
C LEU A 936 -45.89 53.51 17.04
N SER A 937 -45.49 52.76 18.07
CA SER A 937 -44.19 52.09 18.12
C SER A 937 -44.08 51.01 17.05
N LEU A 938 -42.86 50.75 16.61
CA LEU A 938 -42.57 49.59 15.79
C LEU A 938 -42.69 48.30 16.60
N GLN A 939 -42.91 47.20 15.90
CA GLN A 939 -43.07 45.86 16.45
C GLN A 939 -42.45 44.84 15.49
N VAL A 940 -42.34 43.58 15.93
CA VAL A 940 -41.80 42.50 15.08
C VAL A 940 -42.52 42.42 13.75
N GLU A 941 -41.78 42.50 12.65
CA GLU A 941 -42.30 42.42 11.29
C GLU A 941 -41.30 41.72 10.39
N THR A 942 -41.58 40.47 10.01
CA THR A 942 -40.70 39.67 9.16
C THR A 942 -41.49 38.72 8.27
N VAL A 943 -41.09 38.64 7.00
CA VAL A 943 -41.65 37.70 6.03
C VAL A 943 -41.36 36.23 6.39
N LEU A 944 -40.29 35.98 7.16
CA LEU A 944 -39.85 34.61 7.47
C LEU A 944 -40.91 33.81 8.22
N PHE A 945 -41.69 34.44 9.10
CA PHE A 945 -42.76 33.77 9.85
C PHE A 945 -43.99 33.43 9.00
N LEU A 946 -43.99 33.79 7.72
CA LEU A 946 -45.04 33.46 6.75
C LEU A 946 -44.69 32.27 5.85
N PHE A 947 -43.48 31.72 6.00
CA PHE A 947 -42.99 30.55 5.27
C PHE A 947 -43.67 29.28 5.79
N ASP A 948 -44.00 28.34 4.90
CA ASP A 948 -44.60 27.07 5.31
C ASP A 948 -43.66 26.21 6.17
N GLN A 949 -42.35 26.44 6.07
CA GLN A 949 -41.31 25.86 6.95
C GLN A 949 -41.53 26.19 8.43
N MET A 950 -42.35 27.20 8.78
CA MET A 950 -42.79 27.42 10.15
C MET A 950 -43.54 26.21 10.74
N LYS A 951 -44.18 25.40 9.90
CA LYS A 951 -44.90 24.18 10.28
C LYS A 951 -43.97 22.96 10.38
N HIS A 952 -42.70 23.09 9.98
CA HIS A 952 -41.73 22.00 10.05
C HIS A 952 -41.10 21.90 11.45
N PRO A 953 -40.63 20.70 11.86
CA PRO A 953 -39.80 20.51 13.04
C PRO A 953 -38.53 21.36 13.05
N ILE A 954 -38.05 21.73 14.24
CA ILE A 954 -36.71 22.31 14.42
C ILE A 954 -35.64 21.33 13.92
N HIS A 955 -34.63 21.80 13.20
CA HIS A 955 -33.56 20.96 12.65
C HIS A 955 -32.55 20.54 13.73
N GLN A 956 -31.96 19.33 13.62
CA GLN A 956 -31.03 18.77 14.61
C GLN A 956 -29.80 19.67 14.87
N ASP A 957 -29.31 20.40 13.88
CA ASP A 957 -28.20 21.35 14.07
C ASP A 957 -28.52 22.44 15.10
N VAL A 958 -29.76 22.92 15.13
CA VAL A 958 -30.21 23.92 16.12
C VAL A 958 -30.26 23.27 17.51
N TYR A 959 -30.75 22.04 17.60
CA TYR A 959 -30.70 21.25 18.85
C TYR A 959 -29.26 21.13 19.35
N SER A 960 -28.36 20.60 18.52
CA SER A 960 -26.95 20.37 18.88
C SER A 960 -26.23 21.65 19.29
N SER A 961 -26.60 22.80 18.72
CA SER A 961 -25.99 24.10 19.02
C SER A 961 -26.42 24.71 20.36
N ILE A 962 -27.56 24.28 20.91
CA ILE A 962 -28.19 24.89 22.11
C ILE A 962 -28.28 23.92 23.29
N LYS A 963 -28.57 22.64 23.05
CA LYS A 963 -29.05 21.66 24.06
C LYS A 963 -28.21 21.60 25.35
N SER A 964 -26.88 21.54 25.22
CA SER A 964 -25.92 21.37 26.32
C SER A 964 -25.02 22.58 26.55
N ARG A 965 -25.33 23.71 25.90
CA ARG A 965 -24.44 24.86 25.89
C ARG A 965 -24.68 25.77 27.09
N ASP A 966 -23.60 26.25 27.70
CA ASP A 966 -23.69 27.29 28.73
C ASP A 966 -24.03 28.64 28.06
N LEU A 967 -25.33 28.98 28.08
CA LEU A 967 -25.86 30.18 27.47
C LEU A 967 -25.39 31.46 28.17
N ASN A 968 -25.04 31.40 29.47
CA ASN A 968 -24.43 32.53 30.17
C ASN A 968 -23.05 32.84 29.60
N MET A 969 -22.22 31.81 29.44
CA MET A 969 -20.90 31.98 28.83
C MET A 969 -21.01 32.50 27.39
N VAL A 970 -22.00 32.04 26.62
CA VAL A 970 -22.26 32.53 25.25
C VAL A 970 -22.56 34.03 25.27
N LEU A 971 -23.51 34.49 26.09
CA LEU A 971 -23.86 35.91 26.17
C LEU A 971 -22.71 36.75 26.71
N LYS A 972 -21.95 36.26 27.69
CA LYS A 972 -20.78 36.97 28.22
C LYS A 972 -19.72 37.21 27.14
N LYS A 973 -19.38 36.18 26.37
CA LYS A 973 -18.44 36.31 25.24
C LYS A 973 -18.96 37.27 24.18
N TRP A 974 -20.25 37.18 23.86
CA TRP A 974 -20.90 38.10 22.93
C TRP A 974 -20.79 39.56 23.41
N VAL A 975 -21.14 39.85 24.67
CA VAL A 975 -21.09 41.20 25.23
C VAL A 975 -19.68 41.75 25.33
N GLN A 976 -18.71 40.94 25.73
CA GLN A 976 -17.30 41.32 25.74
C GLN A 976 -16.83 41.74 24.34
N HIS A 977 -17.23 40.99 23.30
CA HIS A 977 -16.96 41.36 21.91
C HIS A 977 -17.60 42.70 21.55
N LEU A 978 -18.87 42.94 21.94
CA LEU A 978 -19.55 44.22 21.69
C LEU A 978 -18.90 45.39 22.43
N LYS A 979 -18.37 45.21 23.65
CA LYS A 979 -17.64 46.26 24.38
C LYS A 979 -16.41 46.74 23.63
N VAL A 980 -15.60 45.78 23.16
CA VAL A 980 -14.40 46.09 22.37
C VAL A 980 -14.81 46.82 21.08
N TYR A 981 -15.85 46.34 20.41
CA TYR A 981 -16.33 46.96 19.19
C TYR A 981 -16.87 48.38 19.39
N GLN A 982 -17.63 48.61 20.47
CA GLN A 982 -18.15 49.92 20.85
C GLN A 982 -17.01 50.92 21.01
N GLN A 983 -15.97 50.56 21.76
CA GLN A 983 -14.82 51.42 21.98
C GLN A 983 -14.11 51.77 20.67
N ASN A 984 -13.82 50.74 19.86
CA ASN A 984 -13.22 50.88 18.54
C ASN A 984 -14.04 51.79 17.59
N THR A 985 -15.38 51.72 17.68
CA THR A 985 -16.29 52.55 16.88
C THR A 985 -16.26 54.01 17.31
N ILE A 986 -16.18 54.27 18.62
CA ILE A 986 -16.04 55.64 19.15
C ILE A 986 -14.69 56.22 18.72
N ASP A 987 -13.61 55.45 18.84
CA ASP A 987 -12.26 55.92 18.51
C ASP A 987 -12.05 56.17 17.01
N LEU A 988 -12.94 55.63 16.16
CA LEU A 988 -12.86 55.71 14.70
C LEU A 988 -13.10 57.13 14.14
N PHE A 989 -13.89 57.95 14.82
CA PHE A 989 -14.32 59.27 14.31
C PHE A 989 -13.70 60.43 15.10
N SER A 990 -13.45 61.55 14.44
CA SER A 990 -12.99 62.77 15.11
C SER A 990 -14.09 63.39 15.99
N LYS A 991 -13.73 64.18 17.01
CA LYS A 991 -14.71 64.90 17.85
C LYS A 991 -15.67 65.78 17.02
N SER A 992 -15.17 66.42 15.96
CA SER A 992 -16.00 67.21 15.04
C SER A 992 -16.97 66.35 14.22
N ALA A 993 -16.54 65.17 13.77
CA ALA A 993 -17.43 64.24 13.05
C ALA A 993 -18.51 63.68 13.99
N HIS A 994 -18.16 63.41 15.25
CA HIS A 994 -19.12 63.03 16.28
C HIS A 994 -20.23 64.07 16.44
N GLU A 995 -19.89 65.35 16.64
CA GLU A 995 -20.89 66.42 16.78
C GLU A 995 -21.73 66.59 15.51
N ARG A 996 -21.16 66.41 14.32
CA ARG A 996 -21.93 66.41 13.07
C ARG A 996 -22.95 65.28 13.03
N LEU A 997 -22.51 64.04 13.24
CA LEU A 997 -23.38 62.86 13.17
C LEU A 997 -24.48 62.90 14.24
N LYS A 998 -24.14 63.42 15.42
CA LYS A 998 -25.06 63.73 16.52
C LYS A 998 -26.15 64.73 16.10
N ASN A 999 -25.79 65.80 15.41
CA ASN A 999 -26.76 66.79 14.91
C ASN A 999 -27.61 66.27 13.74
N GLU A 1000 -27.01 65.52 12.82
CA GLU A 1000 -27.71 64.99 11.63
C GLU A 1000 -28.69 63.85 11.96
N ARG A 1001 -28.41 63.06 13.00
CA ARG A 1001 -29.30 62.00 13.55
C ARG A 1001 -29.70 60.92 12.54
N ARG A 1002 -28.87 60.75 11.51
CA ARG A 1002 -29.08 59.76 10.44
C ARG A 1002 -28.51 58.39 10.77
N THR A 1003 -27.47 58.35 11.59
CA THR A 1003 -26.70 57.18 11.98
C THR A 1003 -26.46 57.22 13.48
N VAL A 1004 -26.77 56.14 14.19
CA VAL A 1004 -26.42 55.97 15.61
C VAL A 1004 -25.25 55.00 15.68
N LEU A 1005 -24.06 55.52 15.97
CA LEU A 1005 -22.82 54.73 15.98
C LEU A 1005 -22.75 53.76 17.17
N SER A 1006 -23.29 54.16 18.32
CA SER A 1006 -23.31 53.33 19.53
C SER A 1006 -24.17 52.07 19.38
N ILE A 1007 -23.74 50.98 20.02
CA ILE A 1007 -24.53 49.78 20.25
C ILE A 1007 -25.51 50.09 21.39
N THR A 1008 -26.82 50.08 21.09
CA THR A 1008 -27.86 50.52 22.02
C THR A 1008 -28.78 49.39 22.47
N PHE A 1009 -28.89 49.16 23.78
CA PHE A 1009 -29.85 48.22 24.37
C PHE A 1009 -30.69 48.90 25.44
N ALA A 1010 -31.99 48.64 25.47
CA ALA A 1010 -32.85 49.14 26.55
C ALA A 1010 -32.62 48.36 27.84
N ARG A 1011 -32.89 49.00 28.99
CA ARG A 1011 -32.87 48.33 30.30
C ARG A 1011 -33.81 47.12 30.33
N GLY A 1012 -33.27 45.97 30.72
CA GLY A 1012 -33.96 44.68 30.76
C GLY A 1012 -34.16 44.00 29.41
N MET A 1013 -33.72 44.58 28.29
CA MET A 1013 -33.80 43.94 26.97
C MET A 1013 -33.00 42.65 26.92
N ILE A 1014 -31.84 42.61 27.58
CA ILE A 1014 -30.97 41.43 27.56
C ILE A 1014 -31.47 40.39 28.56
N LYS A 1015 -32.07 40.80 29.69
CA LYS A 1015 -32.85 39.90 30.54
C LYS A 1015 -33.95 39.17 29.73
N LYS A 1016 -34.67 39.89 28.85
CA LYS A 1016 -35.67 39.29 27.94
C LYS A 1016 -35.03 38.32 26.94
N LEU A 1017 -33.91 38.69 26.30
CA LEU A 1017 -33.18 37.81 25.38
C LEU A 1017 -32.68 36.53 26.07
N TYR A 1018 -32.07 36.66 27.24
CA TYR A 1018 -31.63 35.52 28.04
C TYR A 1018 -32.79 34.60 28.42
N SER A 1019 -33.91 35.18 28.87
CA SER A 1019 -35.14 34.42 29.15
C SER A 1019 -35.64 33.64 27.92
N LYS A 1020 -35.58 34.22 26.72
CA LYS A 1020 -35.91 33.50 25.48
C LYS A 1020 -34.95 32.35 25.22
N LEU A 1021 -33.64 32.56 25.36
CA LEU A 1021 -32.62 31.53 25.15
C LEU A 1021 -32.79 30.36 26.13
N ILE A 1022 -33.09 30.65 27.41
CA ILE A 1022 -33.38 29.62 28.41
C ILE A 1022 -34.67 28.88 28.07
N ARG A 1023 -35.76 29.58 27.73
CA ARG A 1023 -37.00 28.92 27.31
C ARG A 1023 -36.80 28.05 26.07
N LEU A 1024 -36.01 28.51 25.11
CA LEU A 1024 -35.60 27.73 23.93
C LEU A 1024 -34.85 26.47 24.35
N GLN A 1025 -33.80 26.59 25.17
CA GLN A 1025 -33.01 25.45 25.63
C GLN A 1025 -33.84 24.44 26.44
N VAL A 1026 -34.68 24.92 27.35
CA VAL A 1026 -35.60 24.09 28.13
C VAL A 1026 -36.55 23.34 27.19
N GLU A 1027 -37.13 24.03 26.22
CA GLU A 1027 -38.09 23.43 25.30
C GLU A 1027 -37.46 22.38 24.39
N LEU A 1028 -36.24 22.63 23.88
CA LEU A 1028 -35.49 21.66 23.08
C LEU A 1028 -34.99 20.45 23.91
N ASN A 1029 -34.95 20.56 25.24
CA ASN A 1029 -34.57 19.47 26.15
C ASN A 1029 -35.75 18.62 26.63
N LYS A 1030 -37.00 19.04 26.41
CA LYS A 1030 -38.17 18.23 26.79
C LYS A 1030 -38.26 16.97 25.94
N SER A 1031 -38.37 15.81 26.58
CA SER A 1031 -38.76 14.56 25.91
C SER A 1031 -40.21 14.68 25.43
N LYS A 1032 -40.43 14.52 24.13
CA LYS A 1032 -41.76 14.60 23.51
C LYS A 1032 -41.91 13.51 22.46
N ASP A 1033 -43.13 13.00 22.30
CA ASP A 1033 -43.48 12.02 21.27
C ASP A 1033 -43.41 12.58 19.85
N LYS A 1034 -43.59 13.91 19.70
CA LYS A 1034 -43.48 14.63 18.43
C LYS A 1034 -42.47 15.77 18.54
N PRO A 1035 -41.57 15.94 17.55
CA PRO A 1035 -40.68 17.09 17.47
C PRO A 1035 -41.45 18.41 17.48
N ILE A 1036 -40.94 19.43 18.17
CA ILE A 1036 -41.54 20.76 18.18
C ILE A 1036 -41.34 21.44 16.82
N THR A 1037 -42.40 22.08 16.32
CA THR A 1037 -42.36 22.89 15.09
C THR A 1037 -41.89 24.32 15.38
N HIS A 1038 -41.42 25.04 14.37
CA HIS A 1038 -41.02 26.45 14.52
C HIS A 1038 -42.19 27.34 14.96
N LEU A 1039 -43.42 27.06 14.51
CA LEU A 1039 -44.62 27.80 14.93
C LEU A 1039 -44.93 27.58 16.41
N GLN A 1040 -44.88 26.34 16.89
CA GLN A 1040 -45.06 26.02 18.31
C GLN A 1040 -43.96 26.67 19.16
N LEU A 1041 -42.72 26.68 18.66
CA LEU A 1041 -41.64 27.37 19.34
C LEU A 1041 -41.88 28.89 19.40
N LEU A 1042 -42.38 29.50 18.32
CA LEU A 1042 -42.78 30.91 18.32
C LEU A 1042 -43.90 31.19 19.34
N GLU A 1043 -44.89 30.31 19.48
CA GLU A 1043 -45.94 30.41 20.50
C GLU A 1043 -45.36 30.42 21.92
N ILE A 1044 -44.29 29.67 22.17
CA ILE A 1044 -43.63 29.60 23.48
C ILE A 1044 -42.75 30.81 23.75
N LEU A 1045 -41.98 31.25 22.75
CA LEU A 1045 -41.01 32.33 22.91
C LEU A 1045 -41.68 33.71 22.85
N GLU A 1046 -42.61 33.89 21.90
CA GLU A 1046 -43.25 35.15 21.53
C GLU A 1046 -44.75 34.97 21.20
N PRO A 1047 -45.60 34.66 22.21
CA PRO A 1047 -47.01 34.30 22.00
C PRO A 1047 -47.84 35.39 21.30
N ILE A 1048 -47.55 36.66 21.57
CA ILE A 1048 -48.25 37.79 20.94
C ILE A 1048 -47.91 37.87 19.45
N VAL A 1049 -46.65 37.63 19.09
CA VAL A 1049 -46.21 37.58 17.70
C VAL A 1049 -46.84 36.37 17.01
N ALA A 1050 -46.79 35.19 17.64
CA ALA A 1050 -47.38 33.97 17.10
C ALA A 1050 -48.86 34.15 16.75
N THR A 1051 -49.64 34.74 17.65
CA THR A 1051 -51.09 34.98 17.45
C THR A 1051 -51.37 35.81 16.20
N ARG A 1052 -50.56 36.85 15.94
CA ARG A 1052 -50.71 37.72 14.77
C ARG A 1052 -50.36 37.00 13.46
N TYR A 1053 -49.31 36.19 13.47
CA TYR A 1053 -48.80 35.52 12.26
C TYR A 1053 -49.56 34.24 11.91
N LYS A 1054 -50.00 33.48 12.92
CA LYS A 1054 -50.66 32.19 12.77
C LYS A 1054 -51.89 32.27 11.86
N LEU A 1055 -52.74 33.27 12.06
CA LEU A 1055 -53.94 33.49 11.26
C LEU A 1055 -53.64 33.64 9.76
N ILE A 1056 -52.55 34.34 9.43
CA ILE A 1056 -52.14 34.58 8.03
C ILE A 1056 -51.43 33.34 7.46
N LEU A 1057 -50.63 32.65 8.27
CA LEU A 1057 -49.89 31.44 7.88
C LEU A 1057 -50.81 30.22 7.64
N GLU A 1058 -51.98 30.19 8.28
CA GLU A 1058 -53.01 29.16 8.10
C GLU A 1058 -53.73 29.29 6.73
N GLU A 1059 -53.62 30.43 6.05
CA GLU A 1059 -54.15 30.65 4.70
C GLU A 1059 -53.21 30.04 3.64
N SER A 1060 -53.18 28.70 3.60
CA SER A 1060 -52.26 27.92 2.74
C SER A 1060 -52.40 28.20 1.24
N HIS A 1061 -53.58 28.66 0.80
CA HIS A 1061 -53.84 29.04 -0.59
C HIS A 1061 -53.12 30.33 -1.04
N LEU A 1062 -52.69 31.17 -0.10
CA LEU A 1062 -51.94 32.39 -0.40
C LEU A 1062 -50.45 32.09 -0.56
N SER A 1063 -49.82 32.75 -1.54
CA SER A 1063 -48.37 32.76 -1.69
C SER A 1063 -47.71 33.51 -0.51
N ILE A 1064 -46.42 33.27 -0.25
CA ILE A 1064 -45.65 34.03 0.76
C ILE A 1064 -45.75 35.54 0.50
N TYR A 1065 -45.70 35.93 -0.77
CA TYR A 1065 -45.81 37.32 -1.21
C TYR A 1065 -47.18 37.94 -0.82
N ASP A 1066 -48.28 37.22 -1.05
CA ASP A 1066 -49.63 37.67 -0.71
C ASP A 1066 -49.89 37.68 0.80
N ARG A 1067 -49.36 36.68 1.52
CA ARG A 1067 -49.36 36.66 2.98
C ARG A 1067 -48.67 37.90 3.55
N PHE A 1068 -47.54 38.33 2.95
CA PHE A 1068 -46.82 39.51 3.42
C PHE A 1068 -47.53 40.83 3.08
N LYS A 1069 -48.17 40.93 1.90
CA LYS A 1069 -49.08 42.05 1.57
C LYS A 1069 -50.20 42.18 2.59
N LYS A 1070 -50.81 41.06 2.98
CA LYS A 1070 -51.88 41.01 3.98
C LYS A 1070 -51.39 41.46 5.35
N LEU A 1071 -50.21 41.00 5.78
CA LEU A 1071 -49.59 41.43 7.04
C LEU A 1071 -49.38 42.97 7.08
N LYS A 1072 -48.90 43.55 5.97
CA LYS A 1072 -48.68 45.00 5.80
C LYS A 1072 -49.96 45.81 5.55
N ARG A 1073 -51.13 45.16 5.42
CA ARG A 1073 -52.44 45.79 5.12
C ARG A 1073 -52.43 46.65 3.84
N LEU A 1074 -51.76 46.18 2.79
CA LEU A 1074 -51.71 46.87 1.50
C LEU A 1074 -52.97 46.58 0.67
N SER A 1075 -53.52 47.59 0.00
CA SER A 1075 -54.84 47.55 -0.63
C SER A 1075 -54.84 47.24 -2.14
N GLY A 1076 -53.69 46.88 -2.73
CA GLY A 1076 -53.61 46.29 -4.08
C GLY A 1076 -53.87 47.24 -5.26
N PHE A 1077 -54.08 48.53 -5.03
CA PHE A 1077 -54.47 49.49 -6.08
C PHE A 1077 -53.31 49.94 -7.00
N ASN A 1078 -52.04 49.69 -6.63
CA ASN A 1078 -50.88 50.05 -7.48
C ASN A 1078 -49.67 49.13 -7.22
N ASN A 1079 -49.39 48.21 -8.17
CA ASN A 1079 -48.39 47.15 -8.02
C ASN A 1079 -46.97 47.67 -7.76
N ASP A 1080 -46.54 48.78 -8.38
CA ASP A 1080 -45.18 49.30 -8.22
C ASP A 1080 -44.94 49.92 -6.84
N ILE A 1081 -45.96 50.59 -6.28
CA ILE A 1081 -45.91 51.17 -4.93
C ILE A 1081 -45.93 50.05 -3.87
N ASP A 1082 -46.70 49.00 -4.11
CA ASP A 1082 -46.75 47.84 -3.21
C ASP A 1082 -45.42 47.07 -3.21
N ILE A 1083 -44.80 46.82 -4.37
CA ILE A 1083 -43.46 46.21 -4.46
C ILE A 1083 -42.43 47.05 -3.70
N LEU A 1084 -42.43 48.37 -3.87
CA LEU A 1084 -41.55 49.26 -3.14
C LEU A 1084 -41.76 49.09 -1.61
N ARG A 1085 -43.00 49.10 -1.12
CA ARG A 1085 -43.32 48.94 0.31
C ARG A 1085 -42.97 47.57 0.89
N LEU A 1086 -42.91 46.52 0.06
CA LEU A 1086 -42.53 45.16 0.47
C LEU A 1086 -41.01 44.92 0.46
N THR A 1087 -40.24 45.80 -0.18
CA THR A 1087 -38.79 45.65 -0.40
C THR A 1087 -37.95 46.80 0.17
N THR A 1088 -38.56 47.88 0.64
CA THR A 1088 -37.85 48.99 1.27
C THR A 1088 -38.06 49.04 2.77
N SER A 1089 -37.01 49.45 3.47
CA SER A 1089 -37.04 49.71 4.89
C SER A 1089 -38.03 50.80 5.28
N SER A 1090 -38.42 50.75 6.54
CA SER A 1090 -39.32 51.70 7.14
C SER A 1090 -38.72 53.13 7.11
N ILE A 1091 -39.49 54.14 6.68
CA ILE A 1091 -39.08 55.55 6.56
C ILE A 1091 -38.90 56.26 7.93
N TYR A 1092 -38.84 55.49 9.03
CA TYR A 1092 -38.79 56.04 10.38
C TYR A 1092 -37.41 56.60 10.73
N SER A 1093 -37.41 57.70 11.48
CA SER A 1093 -36.19 58.32 11.99
C SER A 1093 -35.51 57.44 13.04
N ALA A 1094 -34.20 57.63 13.25
CA ALA A 1094 -33.47 56.92 14.31
C ALA A 1094 -34.08 57.15 15.69
N ALA A 1095 -34.61 58.37 15.95
CA ALA A 1095 -35.29 58.69 17.20
C ALA A 1095 -36.55 57.83 17.44
N HIS A 1096 -37.38 57.64 16.40
CA HIS A 1096 -38.58 56.80 16.52
C HIS A 1096 -38.26 55.33 16.75
N LEU A 1097 -37.17 54.82 16.14
CA LEU A 1097 -36.68 53.46 16.34
C LEU A 1097 -36.14 53.24 17.77
N LEU A 1098 -35.44 54.22 18.34
CA LEU A 1098 -34.99 54.17 19.74
C LEU A 1098 -36.18 54.16 20.71
N GLU A 1099 -37.14 55.10 20.53
CA GLU A 1099 -38.36 55.13 21.36
C GLU A 1099 -39.15 53.82 21.27
N SER A 1100 -39.22 53.22 20.07
CA SER A 1100 -39.86 51.93 19.86
C SER A 1100 -39.18 50.78 20.61
N ARG A 1101 -37.87 50.89 20.87
CA ARG A 1101 -37.10 49.92 21.67
C ARG A 1101 -37.21 50.16 23.18
N GLU A 1102 -38.07 51.08 23.63
CA GLU A 1102 -38.15 51.53 25.04
C GLU A 1102 -36.89 52.29 25.48
N ILE A 1103 -36.11 52.83 24.52
CA ILE A 1103 -34.96 53.70 24.77
C ILE A 1103 -35.44 55.16 24.61
N PRO A 1104 -35.17 56.07 25.56
CA PRO A 1104 -35.60 57.46 25.43
C PRO A 1104 -35.10 58.14 24.13
N ASN A 1105 -35.75 59.22 23.72
CA ASN A 1105 -35.41 59.92 22.49
C ASN A 1105 -33.93 60.31 22.46
N ILE A 1106 -33.30 60.32 21.28
CA ILE A 1106 -31.89 60.71 21.12
C ILE A 1106 -31.55 62.08 21.74
N LYS A 1107 -32.52 63.01 21.81
CA LYS A 1107 -32.37 64.30 22.50
C LYS A 1107 -32.16 64.18 24.01
N ASP A 1108 -32.72 63.14 24.62
CA ASP A 1108 -32.86 63.01 26.07
C ASP A 1108 -31.72 62.19 26.69
N ILE A 1109 -31.10 61.29 25.93
CA ILE A 1109 -30.06 60.34 26.40
C ILE A 1109 -28.76 60.48 25.60
N GLU A 1110 -28.54 61.64 24.98
CA GLU A 1110 -27.44 61.84 24.05
C GLU A 1110 -26.08 61.58 24.72
N ASN A 1111 -25.87 62.12 25.93
CA ASN A 1111 -24.65 61.86 26.72
C ASN A 1111 -24.59 60.41 27.23
N ASP A 1112 -25.74 59.81 27.52
CA ASP A 1112 -25.87 58.47 28.10
C ASP A 1112 -25.61 57.36 27.07
N LEU A 1113 -25.92 57.63 25.80
CA LEU A 1113 -25.59 56.77 24.66
C LEU A 1113 -24.08 56.73 24.36
N TRP A 1114 -23.35 57.78 24.72
CA TRP A 1114 -21.90 57.88 24.54
C TRP A 1114 -21.11 57.49 25.79
N SER A 1115 -21.66 57.71 26.99
CA SER A 1115 -21.09 57.24 28.27
C SER A 1115 -21.21 55.72 28.45
N GLY A 1116 -21.98 55.05 27.58
CA GLY A 1116 -22.20 53.61 27.60
C GLY A 1116 -23.32 53.17 28.55
N GLU A 1117 -24.11 54.10 29.08
CA GLU A 1117 -25.22 53.82 29.98
C GLU A 1117 -26.28 52.94 29.34
N PHE A 1118 -26.58 53.12 28.05
CA PHE A 1118 -27.48 52.28 27.26
C PHE A 1118 -26.72 51.32 26.30
N GLY A 1119 -25.55 50.84 26.72
CA GLY A 1119 -24.62 50.07 25.89
C GLY A 1119 -24.17 48.73 26.48
N PRO A 1120 -23.17 48.08 25.87
CA PRO A 1120 -22.70 46.75 26.29
C PRO A 1120 -22.24 46.65 27.77
N ALA A 1121 -21.80 47.75 28.39
CA ALA A 1121 -21.44 47.78 29.81
C ALA A 1121 -22.65 47.56 30.73
N GLN A 1122 -23.78 48.20 30.43
CA GLN A 1122 -25.06 47.96 31.13
C GLN A 1122 -25.51 46.51 30.96
N VAL A 1123 -25.34 45.97 29.75
CA VAL A 1123 -25.70 44.59 29.46
C VAL A 1123 -24.89 43.60 30.30
N GLU A 1124 -23.59 43.83 30.47
CA GLU A 1124 -22.74 42.98 31.31
C GLU A 1124 -23.25 42.97 32.77
N ALA A 1125 -23.60 44.14 33.31
CA ALA A 1125 -24.19 44.25 34.64
C ALA A 1125 -25.54 43.50 34.76
N GLU A 1126 -26.40 43.57 33.74
CA GLU A 1126 -27.64 42.79 33.71
C GLU A 1126 -27.40 41.28 33.69
N ILE A 1127 -26.40 40.80 32.96
CA ILE A 1127 -26.05 39.36 32.93
C ILE A 1127 -25.51 38.91 34.28
N ASP A 1128 -24.67 39.71 34.93
CA ASP A 1128 -24.16 39.41 36.27
C ASP A 1128 -25.27 39.42 37.33
N GLU A 1129 -26.30 40.25 37.15
CA GLU A 1129 -27.49 40.28 38.02
C GLU A 1129 -28.38 39.06 37.80
N ILE A 1130 -28.58 38.60 36.55
CA ILE A 1130 -29.32 37.35 36.23
C ILE A 1130 -28.68 36.11 36.89
N ARG A 1131 -27.36 36.13 37.08
CA ARG A 1131 -26.59 35.03 37.68
C ARG A 1131 -26.77 34.92 39.20
N LYS A 1132 -26.99 36.05 39.87
CA LYS A 1132 -27.25 36.12 41.31
C LYS A 1132 -28.68 35.68 41.58
#